data_AF-A0A944G8I5-F1
#
_entry.id   AF-A0A944G8I5-F1
#
_cell.length_a   1.000
_cell.length_b   1.000
_cell.length_c   1.000
_cell.angle_alpha   90.00
_cell.angle_beta   90.00
_cell.angle_gamma   90.00
#
_symmetry.space_group_name_H-M   'P 1'
#
loop_
_entity.id
_entity.type
_entity.pdbx_description
1 polymer ?
#
loop_
_entity_poly.entity_id
_entity_poly.type
_entity_poly.pdbx_seq_one_letter_code
_entity_poly.pdbx_strand_id
1 'polypeptide(L)'
;MKNTKLFIIATLAMLLGSFVNSSAAPDPNFHIYLCFGQSNMEGQGNIENQDKSVDKRFQVLCSYDNCGSRKKGSWYDATPPLSCCSGAHLGPVDYFGRTLVKNLPENIKVGVSVVAIAGCDIQLFEKENYKSYRAESYMQGTIQSYGGNPYGRLVEMGKEAQKVGVIKGILLHQGETNTGQNNWPSRVKAIYNDLIKDLGLNAADVPLLVGEVVRTDQGGQCGSMNNIIANVPSTIPNSYVISAKGLGHKGDNLHFSSASYRTLGERYAEQMLKVLKYDPSQGGGEAQQGGGQQGGGSTSNCVDPCSYKTKYSGGTTITSNGVKDVGNGYNVEMWRDGNSGNMTVFGGKADCAFKASWNNSGDYLARVGYYDGAATKKYTDLGEIYAVYNYSKSGNGGGSYSYIGIYGWTKNPLIEYYIVDDSFTPNGGGMFWNANNKGTYTVDGVTYTLKVGQRNNAPSIEGNTNFQQIFAVRSSYQTCGTINVTEHFKNWEKLGVRLGGIYDCKILCEVGGGSGSIEYTCASMSWKGQKSSLGDLSCSEGGSQGGGEQQQGGGSTVEQKPYKDAIKIPGKLEGEHYDIGGNGNAYNDTDDQNEGDAKFRTDEGVDVVKGGTGMAIGYTTSSEWLEYTIDVEKTFKYDLTANASNGGGDINFDVYIDDKKVASFEGSSTGSWDTYTALKATTDEIKAGKHILKVKFGSNNNNLDYIEFAEADTSSHGGQGSHGGQGGQGSTYIPAGEYPLSYDVENTGAACTDPVSLDRNKLKSCKTLPNPFEWADGNGKVTDFCDWSCRRNEIKREIEYWEIGEKPKFDKLEASYSGGTLTVTVYNGSNKLTLTSKISVPSGNGPHPIVIGMDGNTGSLSSSYFSKCIQVPFTHSQIAEYNSGFGGGGRSQNDPFYKLYPGTFNTKADYCAWSWGISRLIDGLEIVKDKINADLGHIAVTGCSYAGKMALYAGAFDERIALTIAQESGGGGINSWRVSSEIGSDVEGISNTNYDWFLNSFKSNFQSQIDKLPYDHHELIAMIAPRAFLAFGNPDYVWLGDASGYASLKAAEEVWKAMGIEDRFGYVIEGGHSHCQASGNQNKAAQAYINKFLFGDNSQNTKVRTSTVNSNHGSGKFDWGGHKINHDKACGETGLYENVENVIEENDGYYLSQNRPNPTNGETMIDFTIADNSFVTIDLYNSLGVKVKSIVSDEYSAGSHAVTFSVGNLPQGFYFYVMNANGYVDSKTMIVK
;
A
#
# COMPACT_ATOMS: atom_id res chain seq x y z
N MET A 1 -84.53 -10.96 -25.52
CA MET A 1 -83.19 -11.17 -26.12
C MET A 1 -82.26 -10.04 -25.71
N LYS A 2 -81.33 -10.27 -24.77
CA LYS A 2 -80.12 -9.44 -24.51
C LYS A 2 -79.11 -10.07 -23.53
N ASN A 3 -79.17 -11.39 -23.31
CA ASN A 3 -78.32 -12.13 -22.35
C ASN A 3 -77.43 -13.17 -23.07
N THR A 4 -76.48 -12.74 -23.89
CA THR A 4 -75.55 -13.68 -24.57
C THR A 4 -74.17 -13.10 -24.93
N LYS A 5 -73.78 -11.94 -24.38
CA LYS A 5 -72.44 -11.37 -24.57
C LYS A 5 -71.63 -11.11 -23.30
N LEU A 6 -72.22 -11.27 -22.11
CA LEU A 6 -71.54 -11.02 -20.82
C LEU A 6 -70.92 -12.27 -20.19
N PHE A 7 -71.19 -13.47 -20.71
CA PHE A 7 -70.74 -14.75 -20.12
C PHE A 7 -69.51 -15.39 -20.80
N ILE A 8 -69.01 -14.81 -21.90
CA ILE A 8 -67.83 -15.34 -22.63
C ILE A 8 -66.53 -14.62 -22.20
N ILE A 9 -66.62 -13.38 -21.70
CA ILE A 9 -65.45 -12.60 -21.28
C ILE A 9 -64.94 -13.04 -19.89
N ALA A 10 -65.84 -13.50 -19.00
CA ALA A 10 -65.46 -14.00 -17.68
C ALA A 10 -64.60 -15.28 -17.72
N THR A 11 -64.84 -16.17 -18.70
CA THR A 11 -64.14 -17.46 -18.79
C THR A 11 -62.80 -17.36 -19.52
N LEU A 12 -62.59 -16.34 -20.36
CA LEU A 12 -61.31 -16.14 -21.06
C LEU A 12 -60.26 -15.42 -20.18
N ALA A 13 -60.71 -14.57 -19.24
CA ALA A 13 -59.83 -13.90 -18.28
C ALA A 13 -59.24 -14.83 -17.21
N MET A 14 -59.93 -15.92 -16.85
CA MET A 14 -59.42 -16.92 -15.89
C MET A 14 -58.44 -17.96 -16.48
N LEU A 15 -58.15 -17.90 -17.78
CA LEU A 15 -57.20 -18.82 -18.47
C LEU A 15 -55.91 -18.15 -18.96
N LEU A 16 -55.74 -16.86 -18.71
CA LEU A 16 -54.50 -16.10 -19.00
C LEU A 16 -53.73 -15.70 -17.73
N GLY A 17 -54.23 -16.07 -16.54
CA GLY A 17 -53.64 -15.71 -15.24
C GLY A 17 -52.55 -16.65 -14.72
N SER A 18 -51.92 -17.48 -15.56
CA SER A 18 -51.01 -18.53 -15.09
C SER A 18 -49.84 -18.87 -16.02
N PHE A 19 -49.15 -17.85 -16.56
CA PHE A 19 -47.75 -17.97 -17.03
C PHE A 19 -46.99 -16.64 -16.87
N VAL A 20 -47.05 -16.05 -15.68
CA VAL A 20 -45.94 -15.18 -15.25
C VAL A 20 -44.83 -16.12 -14.80
N ASN A 21 -43.87 -16.40 -15.68
CA ASN A 21 -42.63 -17.03 -15.27
C ASN A 21 -41.93 -16.07 -14.31
N SER A 22 -42.08 -16.29 -13.01
CA SER A 22 -41.18 -15.74 -12.02
C SER A 22 -39.81 -16.37 -12.26
N SER A 23 -38.97 -15.73 -13.08
CA SER A 23 -37.54 -15.98 -13.04
C SER A 23 -37.09 -15.64 -11.62
N ALA A 24 -36.81 -16.66 -10.81
CA ALA A 24 -36.23 -16.48 -9.50
C ALA A 24 -34.96 -15.63 -9.62
N ALA A 25 -34.67 -14.80 -8.62
CA ALA A 25 -33.41 -14.08 -8.58
C ALA A 25 -32.24 -15.09 -8.65
N PRO A 26 -31.11 -14.74 -9.28
CA PRO A 26 -29.95 -15.62 -9.37
C PRO A 26 -29.50 -16.07 -7.98
N ASP A 27 -29.15 -17.35 -7.81
CA ASP A 27 -28.76 -17.89 -6.52
C ASP A 27 -27.38 -17.33 -6.11
N PRO A 28 -27.27 -16.53 -5.04
CA PRO A 28 -26.00 -15.98 -4.61
C PRO A 28 -25.00 -17.07 -4.18
N ASN A 29 -25.46 -18.28 -3.85
CA ASN A 29 -24.63 -19.43 -3.49
C ASN A 29 -24.17 -20.25 -4.70
N PHE A 30 -24.62 -19.92 -5.92
CA PHE A 30 -24.11 -20.55 -7.14
C PHE A 30 -22.96 -19.69 -7.71
N HIS A 31 -21.74 -20.01 -7.28
CA HIS A 31 -20.50 -19.34 -7.69
C HIS A 31 -20.07 -19.85 -9.06
N ILE A 32 -19.99 -18.96 -10.06
CA ILE A 32 -19.72 -19.32 -11.45
C ILE A 32 -18.40 -18.69 -11.93
N TYR A 33 -17.64 -19.43 -12.72
CA TYR A 33 -16.35 -19.00 -13.27
C TYR A 33 -16.32 -19.14 -14.79
N LEU A 34 -15.83 -18.12 -15.48
CA LEU A 34 -15.60 -18.15 -16.92
C LEU A 34 -14.15 -18.55 -17.18
N CYS A 35 -13.92 -19.53 -18.05
CA CYS A 35 -12.60 -20.10 -18.29
C CYS A 35 -12.26 -20.02 -19.79
N PHE A 36 -11.08 -19.53 -20.15
CA PHE A 36 -10.66 -19.43 -21.55
C PHE A 36 -9.16 -19.62 -21.78
N GLY A 37 -8.77 -19.84 -23.03
CA GLY A 37 -7.38 -20.01 -23.43
C GLY A 37 -7.18 -21.02 -24.56
N GLN A 38 -5.98 -21.61 -24.62
CA GLN A 38 -5.60 -22.53 -25.69
C GLN A 38 -5.58 -24.01 -25.22
N SER A 39 -4.71 -24.85 -25.79
CA SER A 39 -4.68 -26.30 -25.58
C SER A 39 -4.53 -26.74 -24.12
N ASN A 40 -3.77 -26.02 -23.29
CA ASN A 40 -3.70 -26.31 -21.85
C ASN A 40 -5.00 -25.97 -21.09
N MET A 41 -5.80 -25.00 -21.54
CA MET A 41 -7.17 -24.81 -21.01
C MET A 41 -8.16 -25.85 -21.57
N GLU A 42 -8.00 -26.23 -22.84
CA GLU A 42 -8.85 -27.24 -23.50
C GLU A 42 -8.71 -28.65 -22.88
N GLY A 43 -7.56 -28.93 -22.27
CA GLY A 43 -7.28 -30.18 -21.58
C GLY A 43 -6.72 -31.24 -22.51
N GLN A 44 -5.53 -31.73 -22.19
CA GLN A 44 -4.74 -32.64 -23.04
C GLN A 44 -4.21 -33.87 -22.31
N GLY A 45 -4.55 -34.04 -21.02
CA GLY A 45 -4.20 -35.22 -20.22
C GLY A 45 -5.28 -36.29 -20.31
N ASN A 46 -4.88 -37.57 -20.40
CA ASN A 46 -5.82 -38.70 -20.44
C ASN A 46 -6.80 -38.68 -19.25
N ILE A 47 -8.09 -38.89 -19.54
CA ILE A 47 -9.16 -39.02 -18.53
C ILE A 47 -9.12 -40.43 -17.95
N GLU A 48 -8.78 -40.53 -16.66
CA GLU A 48 -8.69 -41.77 -15.91
C GLU A 48 -10.00 -42.06 -15.16
N ASN A 49 -10.12 -43.23 -14.53
CA ASN A 49 -11.37 -43.59 -13.84
C ASN A 49 -11.68 -42.70 -12.62
N GLN A 50 -10.65 -42.16 -11.96
CA GLN A 50 -10.80 -41.22 -10.84
C GLN A 50 -11.47 -39.91 -11.25
N ASP A 51 -11.26 -39.46 -12.49
CA ASP A 51 -11.80 -38.18 -12.97
C ASP A 51 -13.30 -38.26 -13.32
N LYS A 52 -13.88 -39.46 -13.41
CA LYS A 52 -15.26 -39.67 -13.89
C LYS A 52 -16.34 -39.46 -12.81
N SER A 53 -15.97 -39.54 -11.53
CA SER A 53 -16.89 -39.26 -10.41
C SER A 53 -16.92 -37.77 -10.10
N VAL A 54 -18.09 -37.17 -9.89
CA VAL A 54 -18.25 -35.71 -9.71
C VAL A 54 -19.33 -35.42 -8.66
N ASP A 55 -19.06 -34.49 -7.74
CA ASP A 55 -20.07 -33.95 -6.83
C ASP A 55 -21.13 -33.17 -7.63
N LYS A 56 -22.43 -33.38 -7.33
CA LYS A 56 -23.55 -32.70 -7.99
C LYS A 56 -23.54 -31.18 -7.83
N ARG A 57 -22.79 -30.66 -6.85
CA ARG A 57 -22.53 -29.22 -6.68
C ARG A 57 -21.54 -28.66 -7.70
N PHE A 58 -20.74 -29.48 -8.38
CA PHE A 58 -19.85 -29.03 -9.46
C PHE A 58 -20.51 -29.23 -10.84
N GLN A 59 -20.87 -28.12 -11.49
CA GLN A 59 -21.56 -28.14 -12.78
C GLN A 59 -20.80 -27.39 -13.88
N VAL A 60 -20.96 -27.86 -15.11
CA VAL A 60 -20.46 -27.22 -16.32
C VAL A 60 -21.62 -26.67 -17.13
N LEU A 61 -21.54 -25.39 -17.49
CA LEU A 61 -22.38 -24.76 -18.50
C LEU A 61 -21.79 -25.10 -19.86
N CYS A 62 -22.52 -25.85 -20.68
CA CYS A 62 -22.00 -26.29 -21.97
C CYS A 62 -21.86 -25.09 -22.92
N SER A 63 -20.64 -24.79 -23.33
CA SER A 63 -20.25 -23.67 -24.19
C SER A 63 -20.14 -24.03 -25.68
N TYR A 64 -20.25 -25.32 -26.02
CA TYR A 64 -19.89 -25.86 -27.33
C TYR A 64 -21.11 -26.43 -28.06
N ASP A 65 -21.27 -26.09 -29.34
CA ASP A 65 -22.38 -26.61 -30.14
C ASP A 65 -22.14 -28.09 -30.52
N ASN A 66 -23.15 -28.94 -30.33
CA ASN A 66 -23.11 -30.41 -30.57
C ASN A 66 -22.10 -31.20 -29.71
N CYS A 67 -21.96 -30.85 -28.43
CA CYS A 67 -21.08 -31.54 -27.49
C CYS A 67 -21.66 -32.91 -27.03
N GLY A 68 -21.69 -33.91 -27.92
CA GLY A 68 -22.22 -35.24 -27.63
C GLY A 68 -23.71 -35.19 -27.25
N SER A 69 -24.05 -35.58 -26.01
CA SER A 69 -25.40 -35.43 -25.46
C SER A 69 -25.67 -34.06 -24.81
N ARG A 70 -24.62 -33.24 -24.60
CA ARG A 70 -24.75 -31.90 -24.01
C ARG A 70 -25.15 -30.87 -25.07
N LYS A 71 -26.11 -30.03 -24.72
CA LYS A 71 -26.58 -28.87 -25.50
C LYS A 71 -25.99 -27.58 -24.94
N LYS A 72 -25.55 -26.68 -25.84
CA LYS A 72 -25.09 -25.34 -25.49
C LYS A 72 -26.10 -24.59 -24.59
N GLY A 73 -25.60 -23.83 -23.62
CA GLY A 73 -26.42 -23.02 -22.71
C GLY A 73 -27.16 -23.83 -21.65
N SER A 74 -26.95 -25.16 -21.58
CA SER A 74 -27.52 -26.03 -20.56
C SER A 74 -26.44 -26.47 -19.55
N TRP A 75 -26.86 -26.63 -18.30
CA TRP A 75 -26.02 -27.10 -17.19
C TRP A 75 -26.01 -28.62 -17.09
N TYR A 76 -24.84 -29.19 -16.81
CA TYR A 76 -24.61 -30.62 -16.61
C TYR A 76 -23.67 -30.84 -15.41
N ASP A 77 -23.63 -32.05 -14.87
CA ASP A 77 -22.54 -32.46 -13.97
C ASP A 77 -21.19 -32.30 -14.70
N ALA A 78 -20.19 -31.74 -14.01
CA ALA A 78 -18.87 -31.41 -14.58
C ALA A 78 -17.95 -32.65 -14.72
N THR A 79 -18.41 -33.66 -15.46
CA THR A 79 -17.60 -34.82 -15.85
C THR A 79 -16.72 -34.46 -17.05
N PRO A 80 -15.39 -34.67 -17.01
CA PRO A 80 -14.50 -34.39 -18.13
C PRO A 80 -14.88 -35.15 -19.42
N PRO A 81 -14.61 -34.58 -20.61
CA PRO A 81 -14.02 -33.26 -20.83
C PRO A 81 -15.02 -32.12 -20.54
N LEU A 82 -14.52 -30.94 -20.15
CA LEU A 82 -15.34 -29.76 -19.84
C LEU A 82 -15.40 -28.75 -21.00
N SER A 83 -14.30 -28.60 -21.72
CA SER A 83 -14.13 -27.82 -22.95
C SER A 83 -14.37 -28.71 -24.17
N CYS A 84 -15.44 -28.49 -24.95
CA CYS A 84 -15.81 -29.33 -26.09
C CYS A 84 -15.97 -30.85 -25.78
N CYS A 85 -16.35 -31.64 -26.79
CA CYS A 85 -16.55 -33.10 -26.65
C CYS A 85 -15.77 -33.92 -27.69
N SER A 86 -14.87 -33.30 -28.44
CA SER A 86 -14.07 -33.95 -29.49
C SER A 86 -12.65 -33.40 -29.51
N GLY A 87 -11.69 -34.17 -28.99
CA GLY A 87 -10.27 -33.81 -28.95
C GLY A 87 -9.79 -33.23 -27.61
N ALA A 88 -10.70 -32.75 -26.77
CA ALA A 88 -10.43 -32.33 -25.41
C ALA A 88 -10.44 -33.48 -24.41
N HIS A 89 -9.66 -33.31 -23.34
CA HIS A 89 -9.47 -34.32 -22.30
C HIS A 89 -9.49 -33.66 -20.89
N LEU A 90 -8.70 -34.17 -19.95
CA LEU A 90 -8.55 -33.58 -18.61
C LEU A 90 -7.77 -32.26 -18.69
N GLY A 91 -8.31 -31.21 -18.09
CA GLY A 91 -7.69 -29.88 -17.99
C GLY A 91 -7.65 -29.33 -16.56
N PRO A 92 -7.13 -28.11 -16.35
CA PRO A 92 -7.02 -27.51 -15.01
C PRO A 92 -8.39 -27.21 -14.38
N VAL A 93 -9.41 -26.93 -15.21
CA VAL A 93 -10.77 -26.59 -14.73
C VAL A 93 -11.44 -27.76 -14.01
N ASP A 94 -11.08 -29.00 -14.38
CA ASP A 94 -11.62 -30.22 -13.76
C ASP A 94 -11.35 -30.29 -12.26
N TYR A 95 -10.12 -30.01 -11.85
CA TYR A 95 -9.72 -30.06 -10.44
C TYR A 95 -9.87 -28.73 -9.72
N PHE A 96 -9.92 -27.61 -10.46
CA PHE A 96 -10.37 -26.33 -9.93
C PHE A 96 -11.75 -26.45 -9.28
N GLY A 97 -12.76 -26.89 -10.03
CA GLY A 97 -14.14 -26.95 -9.51
C GLY A 97 -14.33 -28.01 -8.42
N ARG A 98 -13.65 -29.16 -8.52
CA ARG A 98 -13.66 -30.20 -7.47
C ARG A 98 -13.10 -29.70 -6.15
N THR A 99 -11.95 -29.03 -6.20
CA THR A 99 -11.28 -28.51 -5.01
C THR A 99 -12.02 -27.31 -4.42
N LEU A 100 -12.68 -26.48 -5.24
CA LEU A 100 -13.63 -25.50 -4.71
C LEU A 100 -14.81 -26.17 -4.00
N VAL A 101 -15.49 -27.13 -4.63
CA VAL A 101 -16.66 -27.80 -4.02
C VAL A 101 -16.29 -28.57 -2.75
N LYS A 102 -15.11 -29.20 -2.70
CA LYS A 102 -14.60 -29.89 -1.52
C LYS A 102 -14.42 -28.97 -0.30
N ASN A 103 -14.08 -27.69 -0.53
CA ASN A 103 -13.70 -26.75 0.52
C ASN A 103 -14.72 -25.61 0.75
N LEU A 104 -15.72 -25.47 -0.12
CA LEU A 104 -16.82 -24.53 0.04
C LEU A 104 -18.01 -25.19 0.77
N PRO A 105 -18.70 -24.47 1.68
CA PRO A 105 -19.90 -24.92 2.37
C PRO A 105 -20.89 -25.71 1.52
N GLU A 106 -21.57 -26.70 2.11
CA GLU A 106 -22.48 -27.61 1.39
C GLU A 106 -23.62 -26.90 0.62
N ASN A 107 -24.02 -25.71 1.07
CA ASN A 107 -25.02 -24.88 0.37
C ASN A 107 -24.46 -24.11 -0.84
N ILE A 108 -23.13 -24.05 -1.02
CA ILE A 108 -22.48 -23.40 -2.15
C ILE A 108 -22.24 -24.41 -3.28
N LYS A 109 -22.62 -23.97 -4.48
CA LYS A 109 -22.52 -24.69 -5.74
C LYS A 109 -21.51 -23.99 -6.64
N VAL A 110 -20.74 -24.76 -7.42
CA VAL A 110 -19.70 -24.23 -8.31
C VAL A 110 -20.05 -24.51 -9.76
N GLY A 111 -20.04 -23.46 -10.58
CA GLY A 111 -20.29 -23.51 -12.02
C GLY A 111 -19.05 -23.11 -12.82
N VAL A 112 -18.79 -23.77 -13.94
CA VAL A 112 -17.74 -23.38 -14.89
C VAL A 112 -18.26 -23.34 -16.32
N SER A 113 -17.73 -22.41 -17.13
CA SER A 113 -17.96 -22.37 -18.58
C SER A 113 -16.62 -22.21 -19.29
N VAL A 114 -16.19 -23.23 -20.05
CA VAL A 114 -14.86 -23.25 -20.70
C VAL A 114 -14.97 -22.96 -22.20
N VAL A 115 -14.30 -21.94 -22.70
CA VAL A 115 -14.14 -21.66 -24.14
C VAL A 115 -12.65 -21.71 -24.48
N ALA A 116 -12.19 -22.84 -25.01
CA ALA A 116 -10.78 -23.08 -25.30
C ALA A 116 -10.57 -23.75 -26.65
N ILE A 117 -9.44 -23.45 -27.30
CA ILE A 117 -9.09 -23.89 -28.67
C ILE A 117 -7.60 -24.19 -28.75
N ALA A 118 -7.19 -25.43 -29.00
CA ALA A 118 -5.78 -25.77 -29.17
C ALA A 118 -5.06 -24.91 -30.22
N GLY A 119 -3.88 -24.39 -29.85
CA GLY A 119 -2.97 -23.66 -30.72
C GLY A 119 -3.34 -22.21 -31.05
N CYS A 120 -4.44 -21.65 -30.55
CA CYS A 120 -4.85 -20.29 -30.92
C CYS A 120 -3.95 -19.17 -30.35
N ASP A 121 -3.80 -18.06 -31.09
CA ASP A 121 -3.26 -16.80 -30.56
C ASP A 121 -4.34 -16.09 -29.72
N ILE A 122 -3.94 -15.31 -28.71
CA ILE A 122 -4.86 -14.55 -27.84
C ILE A 122 -5.76 -13.59 -28.64
N GLN A 123 -5.34 -13.19 -29.85
CA GLN A 123 -6.14 -12.43 -30.83
C GLN A 123 -7.56 -12.98 -31.02
N LEU A 124 -7.72 -14.31 -30.97
CA LEU A 124 -8.99 -14.97 -31.21
C LEU A 124 -10.03 -14.71 -30.10
N PHE A 125 -9.58 -14.24 -28.93
CA PHE A 125 -10.41 -13.79 -27.82
C PHE A 125 -10.52 -12.26 -27.72
N GLU A 126 -9.89 -11.49 -28.62
CA GLU A 126 -10.03 -10.03 -28.68
C GLU A 126 -11.34 -9.64 -29.41
N LYS A 127 -12.18 -8.85 -28.73
CA LYS A 127 -13.55 -8.49 -29.14
C LYS A 127 -13.72 -8.05 -30.60
N GLU A 128 -12.77 -7.29 -31.14
CA GLU A 128 -12.77 -6.84 -32.54
C GLU A 128 -11.73 -7.54 -33.42
N ASN A 129 -10.54 -7.84 -32.89
CA ASN A 129 -9.42 -8.35 -33.69
C ASN A 129 -9.54 -9.83 -34.07
N TYR A 130 -10.43 -10.61 -33.43
CA TYR A 130 -10.66 -12.01 -33.81
C TYR A 130 -11.02 -12.18 -35.30
N LYS A 131 -11.68 -11.17 -35.89
CA LYS A 131 -12.10 -11.14 -37.30
C LYS A 131 -10.94 -11.18 -38.30
N SER A 132 -9.76 -10.70 -37.90
CA SER A 132 -8.55 -10.72 -38.73
C SER A 132 -7.63 -11.91 -38.45
N TYR A 133 -7.94 -12.74 -37.45
CA TYR A 133 -7.16 -13.93 -37.13
C TYR A 133 -7.13 -14.92 -38.30
N ARG A 134 -5.95 -15.50 -38.58
CA ARG A 134 -5.75 -16.47 -39.66
C ARG A 134 -5.68 -17.87 -39.06
N ALA A 135 -6.87 -18.45 -38.85
CA ALA A 135 -7.02 -19.76 -38.26
C ALA A 135 -6.49 -20.88 -39.15
N GLU A 136 -5.62 -21.72 -38.59
CA GLU A 136 -5.13 -22.94 -39.22
C GLU A 136 -6.26 -23.94 -39.49
N SER A 137 -6.12 -24.75 -40.55
CA SER A 137 -7.18 -25.65 -41.03
C SER A 137 -7.74 -26.59 -39.94
N TYR A 138 -6.91 -27.04 -38.99
CA TYR A 138 -7.31 -27.94 -37.92
C TYR A 138 -8.20 -27.29 -36.84
N MET A 139 -8.13 -25.97 -36.65
CA MET A 139 -8.89 -25.25 -35.61
C MET A 139 -10.16 -24.56 -36.12
N GLN A 140 -10.32 -24.40 -37.43
CA GLN A 140 -11.49 -23.74 -38.04
C GLN A 140 -12.83 -24.39 -37.63
N GLY A 141 -12.86 -25.73 -37.52
CA GLY A 141 -14.05 -26.46 -37.03
C GLY A 141 -14.39 -26.11 -35.57
N THR A 142 -13.40 -26.08 -34.68
CA THR A 142 -13.59 -25.72 -33.27
C THR A 142 -14.03 -24.27 -33.11
N ILE A 143 -13.45 -23.34 -33.89
CA ILE A 143 -13.87 -21.94 -33.96
C ILE A 143 -15.34 -21.82 -34.37
N GLN A 144 -15.76 -22.54 -35.41
CA GLN A 144 -17.14 -22.52 -35.89
C GLN A 144 -18.14 -23.09 -34.86
N SER A 145 -17.73 -24.09 -34.07
CA SER A 145 -18.54 -24.66 -32.97
C SER A 145 -18.67 -23.74 -31.74
N TYR A 146 -17.87 -22.68 -31.67
CA TYR A 146 -18.09 -21.53 -30.78
C TYR A 146 -18.77 -20.35 -31.51
N GLY A 147 -19.40 -20.59 -32.67
CA GLY A 147 -20.10 -19.58 -33.46
C GLY A 147 -19.20 -18.65 -34.27
N GLY A 148 -17.92 -18.97 -34.45
CA GLY A 148 -16.95 -18.14 -35.16
C GLY A 148 -16.40 -16.96 -34.36
N ASN A 149 -16.85 -16.77 -33.12
CA ASN A 149 -16.42 -15.69 -32.24
C ASN A 149 -16.29 -16.19 -30.78
N PRO A 150 -15.10 -16.71 -30.38
CA PRO A 150 -14.88 -17.23 -29.03
C PRO A 150 -15.05 -16.19 -27.91
N TYR A 151 -14.70 -14.92 -28.15
CA TYR A 151 -15.03 -13.83 -27.22
C TYR A 151 -16.55 -13.68 -27.05
N GLY A 152 -17.29 -13.61 -28.16
CA GLY A 152 -18.75 -13.53 -28.16
C GLY A 152 -19.42 -14.71 -27.45
N ARG A 153 -18.84 -15.91 -27.56
CA ARG A 153 -19.30 -17.11 -26.84
C ARG A 153 -19.03 -17.03 -25.32
N LEU A 154 -17.94 -16.42 -24.87
CA LEU A 154 -17.73 -16.13 -23.44
C LEU A 154 -18.80 -15.17 -22.89
N VAL A 155 -19.12 -14.11 -23.63
CA VAL A 155 -20.20 -13.17 -23.26
C VAL A 155 -21.58 -13.85 -23.29
N GLU A 156 -21.84 -14.71 -24.28
CA GLU A 156 -23.07 -15.52 -24.36
C GLU A 156 -23.23 -16.39 -23.10
N MET A 157 -22.19 -17.14 -22.72
CA MET A 157 -22.24 -18.02 -21.54
C MET A 157 -22.24 -17.25 -20.22
N GLY A 158 -21.58 -16.09 -20.13
CA GLY A 158 -21.67 -15.20 -18.97
C GLY A 158 -23.10 -14.72 -18.72
N LYS A 159 -23.83 -14.36 -19.78
CA LYS A 159 -25.23 -13.94 -19.69
C LYS A 159 -26.18 -15.09 -19.34
N GLU A 160 -25.90 -16.32 -19.77
CA GLU A 160 -26.65 -17.51 -19.30
C GLU A 160 -26.33 -17.85 -17.84
N ALA A 161 -25.08 -17.68 -17.40
CA ALA A 161 -24.66 -17.87 -16.02
C ALA A 161 -25.34 -16.89 -15.05
N GLN A 162 -25.39 -15.61 -15.40
CA GLN A 162 -26.03 -14.56 -14.60
C GLN A 162 -27.54 -14.75 -14.38
N LYS A 163 -28.21 -15.63 -15.13
CA LYS A 163 -29.63 -15.97 -14.89
C LYS A 163 -29.84 -16.90 -13.69
N VAL A 164 -28.79 -17.57 -13.23
CA VAL A 164 -28.89 -18.64 -12.22
C VAL A 164 -27.91 -18.51 -11.06
N GLY A 165 -26.83 -17.75 -11.21
CA GLY A 165 -25.82 -17.55 -10.17
C GLY A 165 -24.96 -16.31 -10.39
N VAL A 166 -23.89 -16.20 -9.61
CA VAL A 166 -23.00 -15.02 -9.57
C VAL A 166 -21.63 -15.38 -10.16
N ILE A 167 -21.14 -14.56 -11.09
CA ILE A 167 -19.77 -14.72 -11.61
C ILE A 167 -18.78 -14.26 -10.52
N LYS A 168 -17.88 -15.16 -10.10
CA LYS A 168 -16.92 -14.96 -8.99
C LYS A 168 -15.45 -14.95 -9.42
N GLY A 169 -15.16 -15.02 -10.72
CA GLY A 169 -13.81 -14.94 -11.24
C GLY A 169 -13.68 -15.44 -12.67
N ILE A 170 -12.53 -15.15 -13.29
CA ILE A 170 -12.17 -15.54 -14.65
C ILE A 170 -10.84 -16.31 -14.61
N LEU A 171 -10.76 -17.42 -15.33
CA LEU A 171 -9.55 -18.24 -15.46
C LEU A 171 -9.02 -18.18 -16.89
N LEU A 172 -7.71 -17.94 -17.03
CA LEU A 172 -7.00 -17.93 -18.31
C LEU A 172 -5.82 -18.90 -18.27
N HIS A 173 -5.76 -19.83 -19.22
CA HIS A 173 -4.57 -20.67 -19.40
C HIS A 173 -4.13 -20.67 -20.86
N GLN A 174 -3.13 -19.83 -21.14
CA GLN A 174 -2.59 -19.64 -22.47
C GLN A 174 -1.21 -18.97 -22.42
N GLY A 175 -0.34 -19.36 -23.36
CA GLY A 175 0.88 -18.62 -23.64
C GLY A 175 1.74 -19.22 -24.75
N GLU A 176 1.55 -20.49 -25.10
CA GLU A 176 2.44 -21.27 -25.95
C GLU A 176 2.55 -20.68 -27.37
N THR A 177 1.42 -20.38 -28.03
CA THR A 177 1.39 -19.69 -29.34
C THR A 177 1.86 -18.23 -29.25
N ASN A 178 1.77 -17.63 -28.06
CA ASN A 178 2.15 -16.24 -27.80
C ASN A 178 3.57 -16.07 -27.26
N THR A 179 4.39 -17.14 -27.22
CA THR A 179 5.73 -17.14 -26.61
C THR A 179 6.60 -16.01 -27.16
N GLY A 180 7.04 -15.11 -26.27
CA GLY A 180 7.89 -13.96 -26.61
C GLY A 180 7.15 -12.68 -27.02
N GLN A 181 5.81 -12.69 -27.09
CA GLN A 181 5.02 -11.48 -27.36
C GLN A 181 4.90 -10.59 -26.11
N ASN A 182 5.83 -9.66 -25.91
CA ASN A 182 5.87 -8.79 -24.72
C ASN A 182 4.61 -7.93 -24.50
N ASN A 183 3.79 -7.69 -25.53
CA ASN A 183 2.52 -6.97 -25.41
C ASN A 183 1.34 -7.85 -24.92
N TRP A 184 1.54 -9.17 -24.75
CA TRP A 184 0.49 -10.10 -24.37
C TRP A 184 -0.28 -9.73 -23.07
N PRO A 185 0.35 -9.24 -21.98
CA PRO A 185 -0.39 -8.82 -20.78
C PRO A 185 -1.38 -7.68 -21.06
N SER A 186 -1.02 -6.72 -21.93
CA SER A 186 -1.91 -5.64 -22.35
C SER A 186 -3.09 -6.13 -23.19
N ARG A 187 -2.87 -7.19 -24.00
CA ARG A 187 -3.92 -7.85 -24.79
C ARG A 187 -4.90 -8.59 -23.87
N VAL A 188 -4.38 -9.30 -22.87
CA VAL A 188 -5.20 -9.95 -21.81
C VAL A 188 -6.01 -8.91 -21.02
N LYS A 189 -5.44 -7.73 -20.70
CA LYS A 189 -6.17 -6.63 -20.06
C LYS A 189 -7.33 -6.11 -20.90
N ALA A 190 -7.15 -5.96 -22.21
CA ALA A 190 -8.22 -5.54 -23.10
C ALA A 190 -9.40 -6.54 -23.03
N ILE A 191 -9.11 -7.85 -23.15
CA ILE A 191 -10.12 -8.91 -23.09
C ILE A 191 -10.83 -8.95 -21.73
N TYR A 192 -10.08 -8.85 -20.63
CA TYR A 192 -10.63 -8.80 -19.27
C TYR A 192 -11.55 -7.59 -19.09
N ASN A 193 -11.10 -6.38 -19.46
CA ASN A 193 -11.90 -5.17 -19.36
C ASN A 193 -13.17 -5.23 -20.22
N ASP A 194 -13.07 -5.79 -21.44
CA ASP A 194 -14.21 -6.01 -22.33
C ASP A 194 -15.22 -7.00 -21.72
N LEU A 195 -14.77 -8.11 -21.12
CA LEU A 195 -15.64 -9.07 -20.42
C LEU A 195 -16.32 -8.45 -19.20
N ILE A 196 -15.59 -7.68 -18.39
CA ILE A 196 -16.14 -6.96 -17.23
C ILE A 196 -17.26 -6.00 -17.69
N LYS A 197 -17.01 -5.24 -18.77
CA LYS A 197 -17.97 -4.29 -19.35
C LYS A 197 -19.20 -4.97 -19.97
N ASP A 198 -19.01 -5.95 -20.85
CA ASP A 198 -20.10 -6.57 -21.63
C ASP A 198 -21.03 -7.47 -20.81
N LEU A 199 -20.59 -7.85 -19.60
CA LEU A 199 -21.35 -8.59 -18.60
C LEU A 199 -21.83 -7.73 -17.43
N GLY A 200 -21.47 -6.45 -17.35
CA GLY A 200 -21.87 -5.57 -16.23
C GLY A 200 -21.33 -6.03 -14.88
N LEU A 201 -20.07 -6.48 -14.86
CA LEU A 201 -19.39 -6.97 -13.66
C LEU A 201 -18.58 -5.85 -12.99
N ASN A 202 -18.25 -6.03 -11.71
CA ASN A 202 -17.29 -5.18 -11.02
C ASN A 202 -15.88 -5.82 -11.05
N ALA A 203 -14.88 -5.07 -11.50
CA ALA A 203 -13.50 -5.54 -11.57
C ALA A 203 -12.87 -5.84 -10.19
N ALA A 204 -13.41 -5.28 -9.10
CA ALA A 204 -12.98 -5.60 -7.74
C ALA A 204 -13.48 -6.97 -7.26
N ASP A 205 -14.66 -7.40 -7.72
CA ASP A 205 -15.33 -8.62 -7.25
C ASP A 205 -15.02 -9.87 -8.12
N VAL A 206 -14.40 -9.66 -9.30
CA VAL A 206 -14.17 -10.71 -10.30
C VAL A 206 -12.67 -10.82 -10.65
N PRO A 207 -11.87 -11.54 -9.83
CA PRO A 207 -10.43 -11.70 -10.06
C PRO A 207 -10.11 -12.50 -11.33
N LEU A 208 -8.97 -12.20 -11.96
CA LEU A 208 -8.40 -12.98 -13.07
C LEU A 208 -7.26 -13.90 -12.59
N LEU A 209 -7.40 -15.21 -12.76
CA LEU A 209 -6.34 -16.18 -12.45
C LEU A 209 -5.69 -16.65 -13.77
N VAL A 210 -4.35 -16.54 -13.87
CA VAL A 210 -3.59 -16.84 -15.10
C VAL A 210 -2.53 -17.91 -14.84
N GLY A 211 -2.56 -19.03 -15.56
CA GLY A 211 -1.62 -20.14 -15.36
C GLY A 211 -0.32 -20.01 -16.13
N GLU A 212 0.80 -20.32 -15.48
CA GLU A 212 2.08 -20.57 -16.15
C GLU A 212 1.96 -21.76 -17.14
N VAL A 213 2.65 -21.67 -18.28
CA VAL A 213 2.86 -22.82 -19.18
C VAL A 213 3.96 -23.74 -18.63
N VAL A 214 4.11 -24.95 -19.19
CA VAL A 214 5.17 -25.90 -18.79
C VAL A 214 6.52 -25.17 -18.77
N ARG A 215 7.19 -25.18 -17.61
CA ARG A 215 8.39 -24.38 -17.38
C ARG A 215 9.61 -24.96 -18.07
N THR A 216 10.58 -24.12 -18.40
CA THR A 216 11.85 -24.52 -19.03
C THR A 216 12.63 -25.52 -18.16
N ASP A 217 12.62 -25.33 -16.83
CA ASP A 217 13.24 -26.25 -15.86
C ASP A 217 12.52 -27.61 -15.75
N GLN A 218 11.32 -27.72 -16.33
CA GLN A 218 10.53 -28.95 -16.43
C GLN A 218 10.45 -29.48 -17.87
N GLY A 219 11.33 -29.05 -18.78
CA GLY A 219 11.38 -29.48 -20.18
C GLY A 219 10.44 -28.77 -21.15
N GLY A 220 9.69 -27.76 -20.68
CA GLY A 220 8.70 -27.03 -21.49
C GLY A 220 9.33 -26.15 -22.57
N GLN A 221 8.94 -26.37 -23.84
CA GLN A 221 9.45 -25.63 -24.99
C GLN A 221 9.08 -24.14 -24.97
N CYS A 222 7.91 -23.81 -24.39
CA CYS A 222 7.40 -22.43 -24.29
C CYS A 222 7.66 -21.78 -22.93
N GLY A 223 8.48 -22.39 -22.06
CA GLY A 223 8.64 -21.98 -20.66
C GLY A 223 9.18 -20.55 -20.45
N SER A 224 9.80 -19.95 -21.46
CA SER A 224 10.20 -18.52 -21.46
C SER A 224 9.01 -17.56 -21.40
N MET A 225 7.81 -17.98 -21.84
CA MET A 225 6.59 -17.19 -21.77
C MET A 225 6.18 -16.87 -20.32
N ASN A 226 6.60 -17.69 -19.34
CA ASN A 226 6.28 -17.44 -17.93
C ASN A 226 6.84 -16.11 -17.41
N ASN A 227 7.96 -15.63 -17.98
CA ASN A 227 8.49 -14.29 -17.68
C ASN A 227 7.56 -13.15 -18.14
N ILE A 228 6.72 -13.40 -19.15
CA ILE A 228 5.72 -12.44 -19.67
C ILE A 228 4.42 -12.58 -18.88
N ILE A 229 3.99 -13.81 -18.57
CA ILE A 229 2.81 -14.10 -17.73
C ILE A 229 2.98 -13.48 -16.31
N ALA A 230 4.20 -13.48 -15.77
CA ALA A 230 4.53 -12.82 -14.50
C ALA A 230 4.20 -11.31 -14.46
N ASN A 231 4.02 -10.64 -15.61
CA ASN A 231 3.68 -9.21 -15.70
C ASN A 231 2.16 -8.95 -15.81
N VAL A 232 1.31 -9.97 -15.71
CA VAL A 232 -0.16 -9.75 -15.70
C VAL A 232 -0.59 -8.96 -14.44
N PRO A 233 -0.10 -9.25 -13.21
CA PRO A 233 -0.50 -8.48 -12.01
C PRO A 233 -0.12 -7.00 -12.02
N SER A 234 1.00 -6.62 -12.65
CA SER A 234 1.37 -5.20 -12.83
C SER A 234 0.51 -4.48 -13.88
N THR A 235 -0.23 -5.25 -14.69
CA THR A 235 -1.10 -4.73 -15.76
C THR A 235 -2.58 -4.74 -15.34
N ILE A 236 -2.98 -5.74 -14.54
CA ILE A 236 -4.34 -5.96 -13.99
C ILE A 236 -4.20 -6.24 -12.48
N PRO A 237 -4.42 -5.25 -11.58
CA PRO A 237 -4.15 -5.41 -10.15
C PRO A 237 -4.93 -6.53 -9.45
N ASN A 238 -6.19 -6.76 -9.83
CA ASN A 238 -6.98 -7.90 -9.34
C ASN A 238 -6.72 -9.17 -10.17
N SER A 239 -5.45 -9.57 -10.28
CA SER A 239 -5.06 -10.80 -10.98
C SER A 239 -3.92 -11.56 -10.30
N TYR A 240 -3.91 -12.88 -10.49
CA TYR A 240 -3.02 -13.80 -9.79
C TYR A 240 -2.42 -14.82 -10.75
N VAL A 241 -1.10 -15.02 -10.68
CA VAL A 241 -0.38 -16.01 -11.50
C VAL A 241 -0.31 -17.35 -10.77
N ILE A 242 -0.79 -18.41 -11.41
CA ILE A 242 -0.81 -19.77 -10.87
C ILE A 242 0.41 -20.53 -11.38
N SER A 243 1.32 -20.88 -10.46
CA SER A 243 2.62 -21.46 -10.86
C SER A 243 2.53 -22.92 -11.32
N ALA A 244 3.28 -23.21 -12.38
CA ALA A 244 3.53 -24.54 -12.93
C ALA A 244 4.81 -25.18 -12.36
N LYS A 245 5.39 -24.63 -11.28
CA LYS A 245 6.61 -25.17 -10.66
C LYS A 245 6.42 -26.60 -10.16
N GLY A 246 7.35 -27.49 -10.56
CA GLY A 246 7.32 -28.92 -10.27
C GLY A 246 6.28 -29.72 -11.06
N LEU A 247 5.66 -29.17 -12.10
CA LEU A 247 4.66 -29.87 -12.92
C LEU A 247 5.26 -30.34 -14.25
N GLY A 248 5.25 -31.66 -14.48
CA GLY A 248 5.76 -32.29 -15.71
C GLY A 248 4.78 -32.32 -16.88
N HIS A 249 5.31 -32.51 -18.09
CA HIS A 249 4.54 -32.60 -19.35
C HIS A 249 4.25 -34.05 -19.77
N LYS A 250 3.30 -34.24 -20.70
CA LYS A 250 2.88 -35.56 -21.21
C LYS A 250 3.83 -36.21 -22.25
N GLY A 251 5.06 -35.71 -22.36
CA GLY A 251 6.06 -36.15 -23.34
C GLY A 251 6.15 -35.35 -24.65
N ASP A 252 5.35 -34.29 -24.83
CA ASP A 252 5.36 -33.42 -26.02
C ASP A 252 5.93 -32.00 -25.80
N ASN A 253 6.53 -31.79 -24.62
CA ASN A 253 7.15 -30.53 -24.16
C ASN A 253 6.22 -29.30 -24.15
N LEU A 254 4.90 -29.46 -24.30
CA LEU A 254 3.93 -28.38 -24.40
C LEU A 254 2.75 -28.52 -23.43
N HIS A 255 2.25 -29.75 -23.22
CA HIS A 255 1.05 -30.01 -22.44
C HIS A 255 1.36 -30.75 -21.15
N PHE A 256 0.70 -30.36 -20.05
CA PHE A 256 0.85 -31.02 -18.76
C PHE A 256 0.45 -32.51 -18.80
N SER A 257 1.05 -33.31 -17.92
CA SER A 257 0.59 -34.69 -17.67
C SER A 257 -0.80 -34.68 -16.99
N SER A 258 -1.54 -35.80 -17.01
CA SER A 258 -2.82 -35.89 -16.29
C SER A 258 -2.69 -35.52 -14.80
N ALA A 259 -1.67 -36.05 -14.12
CA ALA A 259 -1.39 -35.70 -12.72
C ALA A 259 -1.09 -34.20 -12.55
N SER A 260 -0.29 -33.63 -13.46
CA SER A 260 0.03 -32.20 -13.44
C SER A 260 -1.19 -31.30 -13.66
N TYR A 261 -2.16 -31.69 -14.50
CA TYR A 261 -3.43 -30.93 -14.65
C TYR A 261 -4.25 -30.93 -13.35
N ARG A 262 -4.26 -32.04 -12.59
CA ARG A 262 -4.96 -32.13 -11.30
C ARG A 262 -4.36 -31.14 -10.30
N THR A 263 -3.05 -31.23 -10.09
CA THR A 263 -2.32 -30.32 -9.19
C THR A 263 -2.38 -28.86 -9.64
N LEU A 264 -2.38 -28.60 -10.94
CA LEU A 264 -2.56 -27.23 -11.43
C LEU A 264 -3.96 -26.70 -11.13
N GLY A 265 -5.01 -27.50 -11.37
CA GLY A 265 -6.38 -27.17 -11.01
C GLY A 265 -6.59 -26.93 -9.51
N GLU A 266 -5.97 -27.77 -8.67
CA GLU A 266 -5.91 -27.57 -7.22
C GLU A 266 -5.29 -26.21 -6.86
N ARG A 267 -4.16 -25.82 -7.45
CA ARG A 267 -3.53 -24.50 -7.23
C ARG A 267 -4.39 -23.33 -7.69
N TYR A 268 -5.13 -23.46 -8.79
CA TYR A 268 -6.14 -22.46 -9.19
C TYR A 268 -7.24 -22.31 -8.12
N ALA A 269 -7.69 -23.43 -7.52
CA ALA A 269 -8.74 -23.41 -6.51
C ALA A 269 -8.24 -22.86 -5.17
N GLU A 270 -7.06 -23.26 -4.72
CA GLU A 270 -6.41 -22.74 -3.52
C GLU A 270 -6.25 -21.21 -3.59
N GLN A 271 -5.82 -20.68 -4.73
CA GLN A 271 -5.70 -19.23 -4.92
C GLN A 271 -7.08 -18.55 -4.91
N MET A 272 -8.08 -19.15 -5.55
CA MET A 272 -9.46 -18.63 -5.52
C MET A 272 -10.07 -18.65 -4.11
N LEU A 273 -9.83 -19.70 -3.33
CA LEU A 273 -10.30 -19.82 -1.94
C LEU A 273 -9.70 -18.72 -1.06
N LYS A 274 -8.40 -18.43 -1.21
CA LYS A 274 -7.74 -17.27 -0.55
C LYS A 274 -8.40 -15.94 -0.91
N VAL A 275 -8.69 -15.70 -2.20
CA VAL A 275 -9.36 -14.46 -2.64
C VAL A 275 -10.79 -14.35 -2.11
N LEU A 276 -11.51 -15.48 -2.03
CA LEU A 276 -12.85 -15.56 -1.43
C LEU A 276 -12.84 -15.59 0.10
N LYS A 277 -11.67 -15.60 0.75
CA LYS A 277 -11.48 -15.70 2.21
C LYS A 277 -12.06 -16.98 2.83
N TYR A 278 -12.03 -18.09 2.09
CA TYR A 278 -12.33 -19.44 2.59
C TYR A 278 -11.03 -20.24 2.78
N ASP A 279 -10.90 -20.92 3.91
CA ASP A 279 -9.75 -21.77 4.22
C ASP A 279 -9.98 -23.23 3.74
N PRO A 280 -9.10 -23.81 2.88
CA PRO A 280 -9.18 -25.21 2.45
C PRO A 280 -8.99 -26.29 3.54
N SER A 281 -8.81 -25.92 4.81
CA SER A 281 -8.64 -26.89 5.92
C SER A 281 -9.90 -27.69 6.30
N GLN A 282 -11.05 -27.42 5.67
CA GLN A 282 -12.38 -27.93 6.03
C GLN A 282 -13.02 -28.84 4.95
N GLY A 283 -12.49 -30.03 4.68
CA GLY A 283 -13.15 -31.03 3.81
C GLY A 283 -12.31 -32.30 3.49
N GLY A 284 -12.73 -33.49 3.95
CA GLY A 284 -11.90 -34.72 3.93
C GLY A 284 -12.25 -35.80 2.88
N GLY A 285 -11.32 -36.75 2.66
CA GLY A 285 -11.49 -37.97 1.85
C GLY A 285 -10.18 -38.51 1.23
N GLU A 286 -9.81 -39.78 1.49
CA GLU A 286 -8.43 -40.34 1.35
C GLU A 286 -8.10 -41.02 -0.01
N ALA A 287 -6.81 -41.01 -0.43
CA ALA A 287 -6.04 -42.19 -0.92
C ALA A 287 -4.55 -41.91 -1.34
N GLN A 288 -3.60 -42.30 -0.47
CA GLN A 288 -2.23 -42.82 -0.68
C GLN A 288 -1.18 -42.26 -1.70
N GLN A 289 -0.08 -41.74 -1.10
CA GLN A 289 1.37 -42.09 -1.24
C GLN A 289 2.29 -41.67 -2.42
N GLY A 290 3.43 -41.02 -2.03
CA GLY A 290 4.71 -40.88 -2.76
C GLY A 290 4.85 -39.57 -3.56
N GLY A 291 5.64 -38.54 -3.20
CA GLY A 291 7.05 -38.49 -2.75
C GLY A 291 7.97 -38.15 -3.94
N GLY A 292 8.81 -37.10 -3.98
CA GLY A 292 9.07 -35.98 -3.06
C GLY A 292 10.17 -35.02 -3.62
N GLN A 293 10.42 -33.87 -2.96
CA GLN A 293 11.53 -32.90 -3.15
C GLN A 293 11.61 -32.13 -4.52
N GLN A 294 12.05 -30.86 -4.64
CA GLN A 294 12.52 -29.83 -3.67
C GLN A 294 12.46 -28.39 -4.29
N GLY A 295 12.46 -27.34 -3.45
CA GLY A 295 13.30 -26.14 -3.70
C GLY A 295 12.67 -24.76 -4.01
N GLY A 296 12.36 -23.97 -2.97
CA GLY A 296 12.51 -22.48 -2.87
C GLY A 296 11.61 -21.55 -3.72
N GLY A 297 11.08 -20.43 -3.21
CA GLY A 297 11.07 -19.95 -1.82
C GLY A 297 10.12 -18.75 -1.65
N SER A 298 9.29 -18.81 -0.61
CA SER A 298 9.24 -17.89 0.54
C SER A 298 9.21 -16.36 0.38
N THR A 299 8.41 -15.60 1.16
CA THR A 299 7.32 -16.01 2.08
C THR A 299 6.45 -14.83 2.53
N SER A 300 5.19 -15.12 2.88
CA SER A 300 4.48 -14.51 4.01
C SER A 300 5.02 -15.04 5.35
N ASN A 301 5.15 -14.21 6.38
CA ASN A 301 5.72 -14.62 7.69
C ASN A 301 4.79 -15.56 8.49
N CYS A 302 4.84 -16.87 8.22
CA CYS A 302 4.52 -17.94 9.20
C CYS A 302 5.84 -18.52 9.71
N VAL A 303 5.98 -18.67 11.03
CA VAL A 303 7.14 -19.33 11.66
C VAL A 303 6.80 -20.80 11.96
N ASP A 304 7.63 -21.72 11.51
CA ASP A 304 7.54 -23.17 11.79
C ASP A 304 7.84 -23.44 13.28
N PRO A 305 6.88 -23.90 14.11
CA PRO A 305 7.15 -24.17 15.52
C PRO A 305 8.16 -25.29 15.76
N CYS A 306 8.18 -26.31 14.89
CA CYS A 306 9.11 -27.42 14.95
C CYS A 306 10.57 -27.03 14.64
N SER A 307 10.77 -25.93 13.92
CA SER A 307 12.08 -25.33 13.60
C SER A 307 12.74 -24.61 14.78
N TYR A 308 12.01 -24.30 15.85
CA TYR A 308 12.55 -23.64 17.05
C TYR A 308 13.54 -24.53 17.82
N LYS A 309 14.85 -24.25 17.70
CA LYS A 309 15.96 -24.98 18.36
C LYS A 309 16.74 -24.18 19.40
N THR A 310 16.32 -22.96 19.70
CA THR A 310 17.05 -22.01 20.55
C THR A 310 17.21 -22.54 21.98
N LYS A 311 18.42 -22.40 22.54
CA LYS A 311 18.74 -22.81 23.93
C LYS A 311 18.72 -21.59 24.85
N TYR A 312 17.79 -21.58 25.79
CA TYR A 312 17.60 -20.46 26.70
C TYR A 312 18.66 -20.39 27.81
N SER A 313 19.09 -19.16 28.10
CA SER A 313 19.92 -18.78 29.26
C SER A 313 19.12 -17.88 30.21
N GLY A 314 19.55 -17.77 31.47
CA GLY A 314 18.95 -16.83 32.44
C GLY A 314 17.61 -17.24 33.08
N GLY A 315 17.19 -18.50 32.97
CA GLY A 315 15.88 -18.94 33.47
C GLY A 315 15.75 -18.99 35.00
N THR A 316 14.60 -18.53 35.51
CA THR A 316 14.27 -18.57 36.95
C THR A 316 13.83 -19.97 37.36
N THR A 317 14.52 -20.58 38.32
CA THR A 317 14.19 -21.93 38.81
C THR A 317 13.25 -21.90 39.99
N ILE A 318 12.05 -22.44 39.78
CA ILE A 318 10.97 -22.60 40.75
C ILE A 318 11.13 -23.97 41.43
N THR A 319 11.29 -23.95 42.74
CA THR A 319 11.44 -25.15 43.60
C THR A 319 10.33 -25.27 44.65
N SER A 320 9.44 -24.29 44.77
CA SER A 320 8.27 -24.29 45.66
C SER A 320 6.97 -24.53 44.87
N ASN A 321 5.95 -25.07 45.53
CA ASN A 321 4.63 -25.23 44.91
C ASN A 321 3.89 -23.89 44.88
N GLY A 322 3.12 -23.63 43.82
CA GLY A 322 2.21 -22.50 43.71
C GLY A 322 2.18 -21.84 42.33
N VAL A 323 1.18 -20.97 42.15
CA VAL A 323 1.06 -20.08 40.98
C VAL A 323 1.94 -18.85 41.21
N LYS A 324 2.63 -18.39 40.17
CA LYS A 324 3.34 -17.11 40.13
C LYS A 324 2.98 -16.37 38.85
N ASP A 325 2.76 -15.07 38.97
CA ASP A 325 2.73 -14.18 37.82
C ASP A 325 4.16 -14.01 37.29
N VAL A 326 4.32 -13.96 35.96
CA VAL A 326 5.61 -13.73 35.28
C VAL A 326 5.56 -12.57 34.30
N GLY A 327 4.46 -11.80 34.28
CA GLY A 327 4.28 -10.66 33.39
C GLY A 327 3.43 -10.96 32.16
N ASN A 328 3.03 -9.88 31.48
CA ASN A 328 2.27 -9.89 30.22
C ASN A 328 1.09 -10.90 30.20
N GLY A 329 0.32 -11.00 31.29
CA GLY A 329 -0.87 -11.86 31.37
C GLY A 329 -0.59 -13.37 31.44
N TYR A 330 0.66 -13.78 31.61
CA TYR A 330 1.06 -15.18 31.80
C TYR A 330 1.30 -15.51 33.27
N ASN A 331 0.85 -16.69 33.67
CA ASN A 331 1.11 -17.26 34.98
C ASN A 331 1.77 -18.63 34.82
N VAL A 332 2.80 -18.87 35.62
CA VAL A 332 3.51 -20.15 35.72
C VAL A 332 3.07 -20.86 37.00
N GLU A 333 3.07 -22.18 36.97
CA GLU A 333 2.70 -22.96 38.12
C GLU A 333 3.46 -24.28 38.12
N MET A 334 4.09 -24.57 39.26
CA MET A 334 4.61 -25.89 39.56
C MET A 334 3.94 -26.40 40.83
N TRP A 335 3.57 -27.68 40.86
CA TRP A 335 3.09 -28.34 42.07
C TRP A 335 3.58 -29.79 42.09
N ARG A 336 3.83 -30.33 43.29
CA ARG A 336 4.23 -31.72 43.49
C ARG A 336 3.93 -32.23 44.91
N ASP A 337 3.79 -33.53 45.06
CA ASP A 337 3.58 -34.22 46.34
C ASP A 337 4.87 -34.80 46.98
N GLY A 338 6.03 -34.21 46.70
CA GLY A 338 7.32 -34.69 47.22
C GLY A 338 8.46 -33.65 47.19
N ASN A 339 9.65 -34.03 47.68
CA ASN A 339 10.76 -33.08 47.82
C ASN A 339 11.55 -32.82 46.52
N SER A 340 11.40 -33.66 45.48
CA SER A 340 12.30 -33.68 44.32
C SER A 340 11.61 -33.42 42.98
N GLY A 341 11.52 -32.13 42.63
CA GLY A 341 11.18 -31.63 41.30
C GLY A 341 11.42 -30.12 41.21
N ASN A 342 11.70 -29.61 40.01
CA ASN A 342 11.91 -28.19 39.73
C ASN A 342 11.41 -27.82 38.33
N MET A 343 10.98 -26.57 38.16
CA MET A 343 10.61 -25.98 36.88
C MET A 343 11.48 -24.73 36.69
N THR A 344 12.30 -24.68 35.65
CA THR A 344 12.99 -23.45 35.26
C THR A 344 12.22 -22.80 34.11
N VAL A 345 11.73 -21.58 34.32
CA VAL A 345 11.02 -20.80 33.29
C VAL A 345 11.99 -19.79 32.67
N PHE A 346 11.91 -19.62 31.37
CA PHE A 346 12.72 -18.71 30.57
C PHE A 346 11.80 -17.70 29.88
N GLY A 347 12.01 -16.42 30.18
CA GLY A 347 11.16 -15.32 29.69
C GLY A 347 9.90 -15.10 30.52
N GLY A 348 9.33 -13.90 30.38
CA GLY A 348 8.09 -13.46 31.01
C GLY A 348 7.29 -12.45 30.17
N LYS A 349 7.68 -12.27 28.88
CA LYS A 349 7.13 -11.22 28.02
C LYS A 349 6.78 -11.77 26.63
N ALA A 350 5.56 -12.30 26.56
CA ALA A 350 4.82 -12.85 25.40
C ALA A 350 5.09 -14.30 24.95
N ASP A 351 6.29 -14.86 25.10
CA ASP A 351 6.54 -16.31 25.03
C ASP A 351 7.19 -16.82 26.33
N CYS A 352 6.88 -18.05 26.75
CA CYS A 352 7.38 -18.63 28.01
C CYS A 352 7.88 -20.05 27.82
N ALA A 353 9.11 -20.20 27.30
CA ALA A 353 9.79 -21.48 27.33
C ALA A 353 10.03 -21.95 28.78
N PHE A 354 9.97 -23.26 29.02
CA PHE A 354 10.28 -23.81 30.34
C PHE A 354 10.85 -25.21 30.24
N LYS A 355 11.73 -25.55 31.18
CA LYS A 355 12.10 -26.94 31.45
C LYS A 355 11.56 -27.37 32.80
N ALA A 356 11.14 -28.62 32.88
CA ALA A 356 10.67 -29.24 34.10
C ALA A 356 11.43 -30.55 34.32
N SER A 357 11.80 -30.83 35.56
CA SER A 357 12.42 -32.09 35.94
C SER A 357 11.85 -32.61 37.25
N TRP A 358 11.62 -33.92 37.32
CA TRP A 358 11.05 -34.61 38.47
C TRP A 358 11.86 -35.88 38.76
N ASN A 359 11.88 -36.29 40.02
CA ASN A 359 12.51 -37.53 40.44
C ASN A 359 11.67 -38.18 41.54
N ASN A 360 10.96 -39.25 41.19
CA ASN A 360 10.02 -40.02 42.00
C ASN A 360 9.04 -39.15 42.81
N SER A 361 8.50 -38.08 42.21
CA SER A 361 7.28 -37.42 42.72
C SER A 361 6.08 -38.30 42.36
N GLY A 362 5.10 -38.46 43.26
CA GLY A 362 3.90 -39.26 43.03
C GLY A 362 2.90 -38.57 42.10
N ASP A 363 2.86 -37.24 42.17
CA ASP A 363 2.18 -36.36 41.24
C ASP A 363 3.01 -35.08 41.08
N TYR A 364 3.27 -34.66 39.84
CA TYR A 364 4.09 -33.50 39.51
C TYR A 364 3.51 -32.80 38.28
N LEU A 365 3.33 -31.49 38.37
CA LEU A 365 2.90 -30.63 37.28
C LEU A 365 3.81 -29.41 37.13
N ALA A 366 4.03 -29.00 35.89
CA ALA A 366 4.68 -27.76 35.48
C ALA A 366 3.92 -27.18 34.29
N ARG A 367 3.37 -25.97 34.43
CA ARG A 367 2.48 -25.37 33.43
C ARG A 367 2.59 -23.86 33.34
N VAL A 368 2.27 -23.31 32.16
CA VAL A 368 2.38 -21.87 31.86
C VAL A 368 1.29 -21.39 30.89
N GLY A 369 0.66 -20.25 31.15
CA GLY A 369 -0.35 -19.67 30.27
C GLY A 369 -1.31 -18.71 30.98
N TYR A 370 -2.53 -18.58 30.43
CA TYR A 370 -3.57 -17.69 30.91
C TYR A 370 -4.10 -18.08 32.29
N TYR A 371 -4.43 -17.08 33.11
CA TYR A 371 -5.05 -17.24 34.42
C TYR A 371 -5.97 -16.04 34.72
N ASP A 372 -7.21 -16.34 35.12
CA ASP A 372 -8.17 -15.42 35.73
C ASP A 372 -8.81 -16.16 36.91
N GLY A 373 -8.17 -16.10 38.07
CA GLY A 373 -8.61 -16.86 39.25
C GLY A 373 -10.06 -16.58 39.71
N ALA A 374 -10.65 -15.48 39.27
CA ALA A 374 -12.05 -15.12 39.49
C ALA A 374 -13.02 -15.75 38.46
N ALA A 375 -12.50 -16.30 37.37
CA ALA A 375 -13.22 -16.95 36.27
C ALA A 375 -14.33 -16.08 35.66
N THR A 376 -14.00 -14.81 35.40
CA THR A 376 -14.95 -13.77 34.99
C THR A 376 -15.30 -13.80 33.50
N LYS A 377 -14.42 -14.37 32.68
CA LYS A 377 -14.54 -14.40 31.20
C LYS A 377 -14.87 -15.80 30.70
N LYS A 378 -15.75 -15.92 29.71
CA LYS A 378 -15.88 -17.14 28.90
C LYS A 378 -14.80 -17.18 27.83
N TYR A 379 -14.56 -18.35 27.24
CA TYR A 379 -13.60 -18.45 26.13
C TYR A 379 -13.98 -17.56 24.94
N THR A 380 -15.27 -17.32 24.69
CA THR A 380 -15.74 -16.38 23.66
C THR A 380 -15.34 -14.93 23.92
N ASP A 381 -15.23 -14.52 25.19
CA ASP A 381 -14.80 -13.18 25.58
C ASP A 381 -13.28 -13.00 25.41
N LEU A 382 -12.54 -14.12 25.47
CA LEU A 382 -11.11 -14.23 25.20
C LEU A 382 -10.77 -14.34 23.71
N GLY A 383 -11.76 -14.32 22.81
CA GLY A 383 -11.53 -14.42 21.36
C GLY A 383 -10.89 -15.75 20.96
N GLU A 384 -10.00 -15.72 19.97
CA GLU A 384 -9.30 -16.93 19.53
C GLU A 384 -8.07 -17.21 20.41
N ILE A 385 -8.08 -18.39 21.01
CA ILE A 385 -7.04 -18.92 21.89
C ILE A 385 -6.25 -19.98 21.13
N TYR A 386 -4.97 -19.72 20.89
CA TYR A 386 -4.01 -20.63 20.26
C TYR A 386 -2.83 -20.88 21.19
N ALA A 387 -2.27 -22.09 21.18
CA ALA A 387 -0.98 -22.39 21.80
C ALA A 387 -0.01 -22.89 20.73
N VAL A 388 1.25 -22.45 20.79
CA VAL A 388 2.36 -22.91 19.96
C VAL A 388 3.45 -23.47 20.85
N TYR A 389 3.98 -24.63 20.49
CA TYR A 389 4.94 -25.33 21.32
C TYR A 389 6.00 -26.09 20.52
N ASN A 390 7.13 -26.33 21.17
CA ASN A 390 8.16 -27.27 20.76
C ASN A 390 8.89 -27.74 22.02
N TYR A 391 9.11 -29.04 22.18
CA TYR A 391 9.86 -29.57 23.30
C TYR A 391 10.68 -30.81 22.95
N SER A 392 11.68 -31.05 23.80
CA SER A 392 12.32 -32.36 23.95
C SER A 392 11.93 -32.96 25.30
N LYS A 393 11.88 -34.29 25.40
CA LYS A 393 11.53 -35.00 26.64
C LYS A 393 12.43 -36.21 26.86
N SER A 394 12.73 -36.53 28.12
CA SER A 394 13.62 -37.63 28.49
C SER A 394 13.18 -38.33 29.79
N GLY A 395 13.63 -39.56 30.01
CA GLY A 395 13.22 -40.37 31.16
C GLY A 395 11.80 -40.90 31.03
N ASN A 396 11.08 -41.01 32.15
CA ASN A 396 9.71 -41.53 32.19
C ASN A 396 8.85 -40.86 33.28
N GLY A 397 7.54 -40.83 33.06
CA GLY A 397 6.55 -40.39 34.05
C GLY A 397 6.11 -41.49 35.04
N GLY A 398 6.85 -42.62 35.10
CA GLY A 398 6.86 -43.79 35.99
C GLY A 398 5.65 -44.29 36.82
N GLY A 399 4.49 -43.68 36.76
CA GLY A 399 3.24 -44.16 37.33
C GLY A 399 2.16 -44.31 36.26
N SER A 400 0.90 -44.22 36.67
CA SER A 400 -0.22 -44.62 35.80
C SER A 400 -0.50 -43.63 34.67
N TYR A 401 -0.23 -42.33 34.85
CA TYR A 401 -0.59 -41.27 33.90
C TYR A 401 0.53 -40.26 33.64
N SER A 402 0.39 -39.54 32.53
CA SER A 402 1.18 -38.36 32.18
C SER A 402 0.50 -37.59 31.06
N TYR A 403 0.45 -36.26 31.14
CA TYR A 403 -0.24 -35.41 30.17
C TYR A 403 0.70 -34.33 29.66
N ILE A 404 0.81 -34.21 28.34
CA ILE A 404 1.53 -33.14 27.66
C ILE A 404 0.56 -32.49 26.67
N GLY A 405 0.42 -31.16 26.72
CA GLY A 405 -0.52 -30.41 25.88
C GLY A 405 -1.08 -29.19 26.61
N ILE A 406 -2.40 -29.07 26.72
CA ILE A 406 -3.09 -27.96 27.41
C ILE A 406 -3.87 -28.46 28.62
N TYR A 407 -3.90 -27.65 29.67
CA TYR A 407 -4.65 -27.82 30.91
C TYR A 407 -5.52 -26.62 31.19
N GLY A 408 -6.63 -26.80 31.92
CA GLY A 408 -7.27 -25.70 32.61
C GLY A 408 -8.52 -26.08 33.39
N TRP A 409 -9.07 -25.09 34.07
CA TRP A 409 -10.35 -25.18 34.76
C TRP A 409 -11.38 -24.18 34.21
N THR A 410 -12.65 -24.56 34.32
CA THR A 410 -13.76 -23.60 34.30
C THR A 410 -14.50 -23.58 35.63
N LYS A 411 -15.11 -22.45 35.98
CA LYS A 411 -16.09 -22.33 37.09
C LYS A 411 -17.49 -22.06 36.55
N ASN A 412 -18.50 -22.59 37.24
CA ASN A 412 -19.92 -22.44 36.90
C ASN A 412 -20.30 -22.86 35.45
N PRO A 413 -20.18 -24.15 35.07
CA PRO A 413 -19.88 -25.31 35.92
C PRO A 413 -18.38 -25.49 36.22
N LEU A 414 -18.10 -26.19 37.33
CA LEU A 414 -16.74 -26.59 37.71
C LEU A 414 -16.29 -27.80 36.85
N ILE A 415 -15.30 -27.57 35.98
CA ILE A 415 -14.77 -28.56 35.05
C ILE A 415 -13.25 -28.45 35.04
N GLU A 416 -12.56 -29.59 35.13
CA GLU A 416 -11.13 -29.72 34.81
C GLU A 416 -11.00 -30.30 33.40
N TYR A 417 -10.14 -29.73 32.56
CA TYR A 417 -9.96 -30.18 31.18
C TYR A 417 -8.50 -30.30 30.76
N TYR A 418 -8.28 -31.25 29.84
CA TYR A 418 -6.99 -31.56 29.24
C TYR A 418 -7.15 -31.68 27.72
N ILE A 419 -6.24 -31.06 26.96
CA ILE A 419 -5.94 -31.42 25.58
C ILE A 419 -4.61 -32.16 25.61
N VAL A 420 -4.60 -33.44 25.26
CA VAL A 420 -3.44 -34.33 25.40
C VAL A 420 -2.86 -34.59 24.01
N ASP A 421 -1.82 -33.83 23.69
CA ASP A 421 -1.09 -33.92 22.43
C ASP A 421 0.05 -34.94 22.47
N ASP A 422 0.52 -35.31 23.67
CA ASP A 422 1.54 -36.33 23.90
C ASP A 422 1.51 -36.87 25.35
N SER A 423 2.28 -37.93 25.63
CA SER A 423 2.32 -38.64 26.91
C SER A 423 3.64 -39.41 27.09
N PHE A 424 4.09 -39.62 28.33
CA PHE A 424 5.14 -40.60 28.67
C PHE A 424 4.58 -42.01 28.87
N THR A 425 3.29 -42.12 29.21
CA THR A 425 2.56 -43.39 29.42
C THR A 425 1.98 -43.96 28.11
N PRO A 426 1.95 -45.29 27.95
CA PRO A 426 1.20 -45.92 26.86
C PRO A 426 -0.28 -45.50 26.86
N ASN A 427 -0.89 -45.38 25.68
CA ASN A 427 -2.30 -45.01 25.47
C ASN A 427 -2.70 -43.55 25.82
N GLY A 428 -1.75 -42.62 25.90
CA GLY A 428 -2.06 -41.18 25.79
C GLY A 428 -2.52 -40.50 27.08
N GLY A 429 -1.90 -40.85 28.21
CA GLY A 429 -2.17 -40.26 29.52
C GLY A 429 -3.01 -41.16 30.41
N GLY A 430 -2.42 -42.28 30.82
CA GLY A 430 -3.08 -43.51 31.29
C GLY A 430 -3.90 -43.51 32.59
N MET A 431 -4.65 -42.45 32.97
CA MET A 431 -5.62 -42.53 34.08
C MET A 431 -6.85 -41.62 33.93
N PHE A 432 -7.77 -41.98 33.01
CA PHE A 432 -9.00 -41.22 32.75
C PHE A 432 -10.14 -41.60 33.72
N TRP A 433 -10.19 -40.97 34.92
CA TRP A 433 -11.13 -41.33 35.99
C TRP A 433 -12.61 -41.28 35.57
N ASN A 434 -13.28 -42.44 35.59
CA ASN A 434 -14.70 -42.61 35.23
C ASN A 434 -15.08 -42.00 33.87
N ALA A 435 -14.11 -41.80 32.96
CA ALA A 435 -14.33 -41.07 31.72
C ALA A 435 -14.72 -41.98 30.57
N ASN A 436 -15.85 -41.68 29.94
CA ASN A 436 -16.36 -42.40 28.77
C ASN A 436 -16.10 -41.61 27.49
N ASN A 437 -15.88 -42.30 26.37
CA ASN A 437 -15.79 -41.67 25.06
C ASN A 437 -17.11 -40.96 24.73
N LYS A 438 -17.05 -39.65 24.44
CA LYS A 438 -18.18 -38.78 24.12
C LYS A 438 -18.29 -38.48 22.63
N GLY A 439 -17.19 -38.57 21.89
CA GLY A 439 -17.13 -38.42 20.43
C GLY A 439 -15.71 -38.24 19.92
N THR A 440 -15.56 -38.12 18.60
CA THR A 440 -14.31 -37.73 17.94
C THR A 440 -14.54 -36.49 17.09
N TYR A 441 -13.53 -35.63 16.98
CA TYR A 441 -13.56 -34.42 16.16
C TYR A 441 -12.14 -34.09 15.69
N THR A 442 -12.00 -33.24 14.67
CA THR A 442 -10.70 -32.89 14.05
C THR A 442 -10.37 -31.43 14.31
N VAL A 443 -9.13 -31.17 14.72
CA VAL A 443 -8.55 -29.81 14.83
C VAL A 443 -7.09 -29.89 14.36
N ASP A 444 -6.63 -28.85 13.67
CA ASP A 444 -5.26 -28.74 13.14
C ASP A 444 -4.81 -29.99 12.35
N GLY A 445 -5.72 -30.54 11.54
CA GLY A 445 -5.49 -31.71 10.68
C GLY A 445 -5.48 -33.07 11.39
N VAL A 446 -5.61 -33.13 12.72
CA VAL A 446 -5.51 -34.37 13.51
C VAL A 446 -6.79 -34.66 14.30
N THR A 447 -7.09 -35.94 14.47
CA THR A 447 -8.31 -36.40 15.18
C THR A 447 -8.07 -36.45 16.68
N TYR A 448 -9.01 -35.92 17.45
CA TYR A 448 -9.05 -36.02 18.91
C TYR A 448 -10.24 -36.87 19.34
N THR A 449 -10.03 -37.74 20.34
CA THR A 449 -11.10 -38.44 21.04
C THR A 449 -11.46 -37.67 22.31
N LEU A 450 -12.70 -37.17 22.39
CA LEU A 450 -13.22 -36.54 23.59
C LEU A 450 -13.69 -37.59 24.58
N LYS A 451 -13.18 -37.55 25.81
CA LYS A 451 -13.63 -38.35 26.95
C LYS A 451 -14.12 -37.43 28.05
N VAL A 452 -15.22 -37.80 28.70
CA VAL A 452 -15.79 -37.04 29.83
C VAL A 452 -16.13 -37.99 30.96
N GLY A 453 -15.65 -37.66 32.17
CA GLY A 453 -15.88 -38.40 33.40
C GLY A 453 -16.34 -37.51 34.54
N GLN A 454 -16.81 -38.15 35.62
CA GLN A 454 -17.24 -37.47 36.84
C GLN A 454 -16.30 -37.83 38.00
N ARG A 455 -15.75 -36.80 38.63
CA ARG A 455 -14.98 -36.87 39.88
C ARG A 455 -15.93 -36.54 41.04
N ASN A 456 -15.93 -37.37 42.08
CA ASN A 456 -16.80 -37.25 43.24
C ASN A 456 -15.95 -37.07 44.51
N ASN A 457 -16.23 -36.02 45.30
CA ASN A 457 -15.50 -35.64 46.51
C ASN A 457 -13.96 -35.66 46.34
N ALA A 458 -13.48 -35.14 45.21
CA ALA A 458 -12.08 -35.16 44.82
C ALA A 458 -11.46 -33.74 44.93
N PRO A 459 -10.13 -33.62 45.12
CA PRO A 459 -9.45 -32.32 45.14
C PRO A 459 -9.70 -31.52 43.85
N SER A 460 -9.88 -30.21 44.00
CA SER A 460 -10.09 -29.23 42.92
C SER A 460 -9.63 -27.84 43.37
N ILE A 461 -9.69 -26.86 42.45
CA ILE A 461 -9.47 -25.43 42.76
C ILE A 461 -10.51 -24.83 43.74
N GLU A 462 -11.58 -25.55 44.08
CA GLU A 462 -12.58 -25.17 45.09
C GLU A 462 -12.57 -26.12 46.30
N GLY A 463 -11.46 -26.83 46.52
CA GLY A 463 -11.32 -27.85 47.57
C GLY A 463 -11.90 -29.21 47.14
N ASN A 464 -12.20 -30.08 48.10
CA ASN A 464 -12.76 -31.40 47.79
C ASN A 464 -14.25 -31.28 47.43
N THR A 465 -14.60 -31.57 46.17
CA THR A 465 -15.96 -31.41 45.65
C THR A 465 -16.25 -32.35 44.47
N ASN A 466 -17.42 -32.21 43.85
CA ASN A 466 -17.82 -32.95 42.65
C ASN A 466 -17.62 -32.08 41.40
N PHE A 467 -16.92 -32.59 40.39
CA PHE A 467 -16.66 -31.87 39.14
C PHE A 467 -16.56 -32.83 37.93
N GLN A 468 -16.67 -32.27 36.72
CA GLN A 468 -16.42 -33.03 35.48
C GLN A 468 -14.94 -32.97 35.12
N GLN A 469 -14.39 -34.08 34.64
CA GLN A 469 -13.03 -34.16 34.11
C GLN A 469 -13.10 -34.51 32.62
N ILE A 470 -12.41 -33.74 31.78
CA ILE A 470 -12.51 -33.81 30.31
C ILE A 470 -11.12 -34.03 29.71
N PHE A 471 -11.02 -34.96 28.75
CA PHE A 471 -9.78 -35.24 28.04
C PHE A 471 -10.03 -35.31 26.54
N ALA A 472 -9.42 -34.41 25.77
CA ALA A 472 -9.30 -34.51 24.33
C ALA A 472 -7.96 -35.16 23.99
N VAL A 473 -7.95 -36.44 23.60
CA VAL A 473 -6.71 -37.20 23.37
C VAL A 473 -6.41 -37.27 21.86
N ARG A 474 -5.25 -36.76 21.45
CA ARG A 474 -4.77 -36.73 20.06
C ARG A 474 -4.52 -38.14 19.53
N SER A 475 -4.91 -38.43 18.28
CA SER A 475 -4.73 -39.75 17.65
C SER A 475 -3.28 -40.09 17.32
N SER A 476 -2.43 -39.07 17.15
CA SER A 476 -1.03 -39.19 16.78
C SER A 476 -0.23 -38.08 17.44
N TYR A 477 0.64 -38.43 18.40
CA TYR A 477 1.37 -37.44 19.19
C TYR A 477 2.43 -36.70 18.38
N GLN A 478 2.71 -35.47 18.79
CA GLN A 478 3.74 -34.63 18.22
C GLN A 478 4.44 -33.82 19.33
N THR A 479 5.74 -33.60 19.20
CA THR A 479 6.52 -32.84 20.20
C THR A 479 6.68 -31.36 19.88
N CYS A 480 6.04 -30.90 18.81
CA CYS A 480 6.02 -29.50 18.37
C CYS A 480 4.81 -29.25 17.46
N GLY A 481 4.35 -28.00 17.38
CA GLY A 481 3.25 -27.57 16.53
C GLY A 481 2.36 -26.51 17.20
N THR A 482 1.15 -26.36 16.64
CA THR A 482 0.10 -25.45 17.11
C THR A 482 -1.09 -26.26 17.67
N ILE A 483 -1.81 -25.69 18.64
CA ILE A 483 -3.09 -26.18 19.19
C ILE A 483 -4.10 -25.03 19.18
N ASN A 484 -5.14 -25.12 18.35
CA ASN A 484 -6.27 -24.20 18.36
C ASN A 484 -7.27 -24.52 19.49
N VAL A 485 -6.95 -24.06 20.70
CA VAL A 485 -7.75 -24.32 21.93
C VAL A 485 -9.21 -23.87 21.77
N THR A 486 -9.46 -22.78 21.05
CA THR A 486 -10.83 -22.29 20.80
C THR A 486 -11.65 -23.24 19.94
N GLU A 487 -11.06 -23.87 18.92
CA GLU A 487 -11.77 -24.87 18.13
C GLU A 487 -11.99 -26.18 18.91
N HIS A 488 -11.10 -26.54 19.85
CA HIS A 488 -11.40 -27.62 20.81
C HIS A 488 -12.66 -27.31 21.62
N PHE A 489 -12.74 -26.13 22.25
CA PHE A 489 -13.90 -25.73 23.06
C PHE A 489 -15.21 -25.71 22.26
N LYS A 490 -15.21 -25.13 21.05
CA LYS A 490 -16.37 -25.16 20.15
C LYS A 490 -16.83 -26.59 19.85
N ASN A 491 -15.90 -27.52 19.58
CA ASN A 491 -16.26 -28.91 19.29
C ASN A 491 -16.73 -29.69 20.54
N TRP A 492 -16.23 -29.34 21.73
CA TRP A 492 -16.75 -29.90 22.98
C TRP A 492 -18.19 -29.45 23.23
N GLU A 493 -18.52 -28.18 22.95
CA GLU A 493 -19.89 -27.67 23.04
C GLU A 493 -20.83 -28.32 22.01
N LYS A 494 -20.38 -28.50 20.75
CA LYS A 494 -21.12 -29.29 19.73
C LYS A 494 -21.41 -30.73 20.21
N LEU A 495 -20.47 -31.34 20.94
CA LEU A 495 -20.62 -32.68 21.54
C LEU A 495 -21.40 -32.66 22.88
N GLY A 496 -21.92 -31.51 23.32
CA GLY A 496 -22.76 -31.38 24.52
C GLY A 496 -21.98 -31.30 25.83
N VAL A 497 -20.76 -30.78 25.83
CA VAL A 497 -20.11 -30.20 27.03
C VAL A 497 -20.65 -28.77 27.20
N ARG A 498 -20.76 -28.27 28.43
CA ARG A 498 -21.09 -26.88 28.70
C ARG A 498 -19.97 -26.26 29.52
N LEU A 499 -19.17 -25.40 28.90
CA LEU A 499 -18.04 -24.76 29.58
C LEU A 499 -18.53 -23.61 30.49
N GLY A 500 -17.78 -23.39 31.58
CA GLY A 500 -17.99 -22.28 32.50
C GLY A 500 -17.18 -21.02 32.11
N GLY A 501 -17.03 -20.09 33.06
CA GLY A 501 -16.01 -19.06 32.97
C GLY A 501 -14.61 -19.68 33.11
N ILE A 502 -13.64 -19.25 32.31
CA ILE A 502 -12.29 -19.81 32.27
C ILE A 502 -11.52 -19.32 33.50
N TYR A 503 -11.11 -20.25 34.37
CA TYR A 503 -10.26 -19.96 35.52
C TYR A 503 -8.79 -19.92 35.12
N ASP A 504 -8.35 -20.89 34.32
CA ASP A 504 -7.02 -20.91 33.72
C ASP A 504 -6.98 -21.72 32.42
N CYS A 505 -5.96 -21.47 31.59
CA CYS A 505 -5.69 -22.22 30.38
C CYS A 505 -4.18 -22.17 30.10
N LYS A 506 -3.48 -23.30 30.24
CA LYS A 506 -2.02 -23.36 30.31
C LYS A 506 -1.43 -24.52 29.51
N ILE A 507 -0.28 -24.30 28.87
CA ILE A 507 0.56 -25.39 28.34
C ILE A 507 1.10 -26.20 29.51
N LEU A 508 1.02 -27.53 29.43
CA LEU A 508 1.18 -28.47 30.53
C LEU A 508 2.23 -29.54 30.25
N CYS A 509 3.04 -29.85 31.28
CA CYS A 509 3.55 -31.20 31.52
C CYS A 509 3.11 -31.68 32.91
N GLU A 510 2.48 -32.86 32.98
CA GLU A 510 2.02 -33.53 34.20
C GLU A 510 2.43 -35.00 34.19
N VAL A 511 2.86 -35.54 35.33
CA VAL A 511 3.29 -36.94 35.48
C VAL A 511 2.94 -37.48 36.86
N GLY A 512 2.40 -38.71 36.90
CA GLY A 512 2.04 -39.40 38.14
C GLY A 512 3.13 -40.33 38.68
N GLY A 513 4.42 -40.00 38.53
CA GLY A 513 5.52 -40.88 38.93
C GLY A 513 6.87 -40.68 38.23
N GLY A 514 7.80 -41.58 38.53
CA GLY A 514 9.04 -41.80 37.76
C GLY A 514 10.08 -40.68 37.85
N SER A 515 11.05 -40.73 36.96
CA SER A 515 12.13 -39.73 36.88
C SER A 515 12.36 -39.35 35.43
N GLY A 516 12.37 -38.05 35.14
CA GLY A 516 12.50 -37.54 33.78
C GLY A 516 12.57 -36.02 33.71
N SER A 517 12.59 -35.54 32.47
CA SER A 517 12.57 -34.13 32.15
C SER A 517 11.78 -33.84 30.89
N ILE A 518 11.28 -32.62 30.79
CA ILE A 518 10.81 -32.00 29.55
C ILE A 518 11.46 -30.61 29.44
N GLU A 519 11.80 -30.20 28.23
CA GLU A 519 12.35 -28.88 27.93
C GLU A 519 11.60 -28.34 26.72
N TYR A 520 10.65 -27.44 26.99
CA TYR A 520 9.96 -26.66 25.97
C TYR A 520 10.91 -25.62 25.42
N THR A 521 11.42 -25.87 24.20
CA THR A 521 12.14 -24.87 23.40
C THR A 521 11.19 -23.80 22.85
N CYS A 522 9.88 -24.02 22.91
CA CYS A 522 8.84 -23.02 22.73
C CYS A 522 7.60 -23.44 23.55
N ALA A 523 7.00 -22.51 24.27
CA ALA A 523 5.66 -22.65 24.86
C ALA A 523 5.02 -21.26 24.93
N SER A 524 4.26 -20.91 23.89
CA SER A 524 3.57 -19.63 23.73
C SER A 524 2.08 -19.84 23.51
N MET A 525 1.28 -18.87 23.89
CA MET A 525 -0.17 -18.88 23.82
C MET A 525 -0.70 -17.46 23.55
N SER A 526 -1.70 -17.33 22.69
CA SER A 526 -2.38 -16.06 22.41
C SER A 526 -3.84 -16.11 22.82
N TRP A 527 -4.40 -14.92 23.06
CA TRP A 527 -5.84 -14.66 23.24
C TRP A 527 -6.13 -13.17 22.98
N LYS A 528 -7.39 -12.76 23.02
CA LYS A 528 -7.80 -11.36 22.82
C LYS A 528 -7.18 -10.46 23.89
N GLY A 529 -6.30 -9.57 23.44
CA GLY A 529 -5.51 -8.67 24.30
C GLY A 529 -4.11 -9.19 24.65
N GLN A 530 -3.74 -10.41 24.22
CA GLN A 530 -2.41 -10.98 24.40
C GLN A 530 -1.97 -11.70 23.11
N LYS A 531 -1.08 -11.09 22.34
CA LYS A 531 -0.47 -11.74 21.17
C LYS A 531 0.80 -12.49 21.57
N SER A 532 1.01 -13.65 20.95
CA SER A 532 2.28 -14.39 20.96
C SER A 532 3.36 -13.57 20.25
N SER A 533 4.64 -13.74 20.61
CA SER A 533 5.73 -13.09 19.88
C SER A 533 6.00 -13.72 18.52
N LEU A 534 5.55 -14.96 18.30
CA LEU A 534 5.81 -15.72 17.07
C LEU A 534 4.92 -15.31 15.87
N GLY A 535 4.21 -14.18 15.95
CA GLY A 535 3.28 -13.68 14.94
C GLY A 535 1.83 -14.16 15.11
N ASP A 536 0.97 -13.90 14.11
CA ASP A 536 -0.41 -14.39 14.13
C ASP A 536 -0.44 -15.92 13.97
N LEU A 537 -0.87 -16.61 15.03
CA LEU A 537 -0.66 -18.06 15.24
C LEU A 537 -1.55 -18.99 14.42
N SER A 538 -2.21 -18.53 13.36
CA SER A 538 -3.13 -19.34 12.54
C SER A 538 -2.41 -20.18 11.46
N CYS A 539 -1.20 -20.67 11.74
CA CYS A 539 -0.40 -21.49 10.83
C CYS A 539 -0.52 -22.98 11.19
N SER A 540 -1.13 -23.80 10.32
CA SER A 540 -1.18 -25.27 10.43
C SER A 540 -0.13 -25.92 9.52
N GLU A 541 0.72 -26.81 10.07
CA GLU A 541 1.94 -27.29 9.42
C GLU A 541 1.93 -28.76 8.93
N GLY A 542 2.89 -29.06 8.04
CA GLY A 542 3.55 -30.37 7.93
C GLY A 542 4.58 -30.39 6.78
N GLY A 543 5.81 -30.88 6.92
CA GLY A 543 6.55 -31.41 8.08
C GLY A 543 8.01 -31.74 7.71
N SER A 544 8.90 -31.94 8.69
CA SER A 544 10.38 -31.92 8.53
C SER A 544 11.11 -33.24 8.86
N GLN A 545 12.32 -33.45 8.29
CA GLN A 545 13.53 -34.17 8.76
C GLN A 545 14.40 -34.61 7.54
N GLY A 546 15.75 -34.66 7.52
CA GLY A 546 16.84 -34.38 8.48
C GLY A 546 18.02 -35.35 8.21
N GLY A 547 19.34 -35.09 8.39
CA GLY A 547 20.15 -33.91 8.77
C GLY A 547 21.63 -34.35 9.05
N GLY A 548 22.66 -33.49 8.93
CA GLY A 548 24.07 -33.91 9.18
C GLY A 548 25.19 -32.85 9.05
N GLU A 549 25.64 -32.32 10.19
CA GLU A 549 26.97 -31.78 10.64
C GLU A 549 27.94 -31.03 9.67
N GLN A 550 28.73 -30.00 10.06
CA GLN A 550 29.38 -29.65 11.35
C GLN A 550 29.50 -28.11 11.60
N GLN A 551 29.52 -27.69 12.89
CA GLN A 551 30.13 -26.50 13.56
C GLN A 551 30.04 -25.09 12.90
N GLN A 552 29.82 -23.95 13.60
CA GLN A 552 30.24 -23.57 14.97
C GLN A 552 29.47 -22.33 15.53
N GLY A 553 28.98 -22.37 16.78
CA GLY A 553 28.88 -21.23 17.73
C GLY A 553 27.72 -20.20 17.71
N GLY A 554 26.97 -20.09 18.84
CA GLY A 554 26.59 -18.79 19.45
C GLY A 554 25.10 -18.38 19.63
N GLY A 555 24.68 -18.16 20.89
CA GLY A 555 23.71 -17.11 21.30
C GLY A 555 22.19 -17.38 21.27
N SER A 556 21.46 -16.91 22.30
CA SER A 556 19.98 -16.83 22.37
C SER A 556 19.57 -15.58 23.15
N THR A 557 18.74 -14.71 22.59
CA THR A 557 18.21 -13.50 23.23
C THR A 557 16.68 -13.53 23.36
N VAL A 558 16.13 -12.71 24.26
CA VAL A 558 14.69 -12.42 24.38
C VAL A 558 14.27 -11.51 23.21
N GLU A 559 12.98 -11.30 22.95
CA GLU A 559 12.56 -10.31 21.94
C GLU A 559 12.27 -8.94 22.59
N GLN A 560 12.82 -7.88 22.00
CA GLN A 560 12.68 -6.48 22.41
C GLN A 560 11.38 -5.83 21.90
N LYS A 561 10.73 -4.99 22.72
CA LYS A 561 9.45 -4.31 22.43
C LYS A 561 9.37 -2.90 23.06
N PRO A 562 8.59 -1.95 22.52
CA PRO A 562 8.32 -0.64 23.14
C PRO A 562 7.76 -0.76 24.56
N TYR A 563 8.08 0.20 25.44
CA TYR A 563 7.48 0.32 26.78
C TYR A 563 5.95 0.50 26.76
N LYS A 564 5.43 1.25 25.78
CA LYS A 564 4.00 1.47 25.53
C LYS A 564 3.71 1.33 24.04
N ASP A 565 4.04 2.38 23.31
CA ASP A 565 4.06 2.47 21.85
C ASP A 565 5.46 2.93 21.42
N ALA A 566 5.74 2.87 20.12
CA ALA A 566 6.97 3.42 19.59
C ALA A 566 6.98 4.96 19.73
N ILE A 567 8.05 5.51 20.31
CA ILE A 567 8.16 6.94 20.62
C ILE A 567 8.26 7.71 19.30
N LYS A 568 7.32 8.64 19.06
CA LYS A 568 7.32 9.47 17.84
C LYS A 568 8.47 10.47 17.87
N ILE A 569 9.21 10.54 16.77
CA ILE A 569 10.36 11.42 16.56
C ILE A 569 10.10 12.24 15.27
N PRO A 570 10.11 13.59 15.31
CA PRO A 570 10.47 14.46 16.44
C PRO A 570 9.50 14.37 17.63
N GLY A 571 10.03 14.50 18.84
CA GLY A 571 9.30 14.26 20.09
C GLY A 571 10.21 13.99 21.30
N LYS A 572 9.60 13.75 22.47
CA LYS A 572 10.32 13.58 23.75
C LYS A 572 10.39 12.10 24.17
N LEU A 573 11.60 11.63 24.45
CA LEU A 573 11.91 10.33 25.03
C LEU A 573 12.26 10.52 26.52
N GLU A 574 11.43 9.98 27.42
CA GLU A 574 11.73 9.93 28.86
C GLU A 574 12.68 8.75 29.14
N GLY A 575 13.72 8.95 29.95
CA GLY A 575 14.77 7.95 30.15
C GLY A 575 14.27 6.66 30.81
N GLU A 576 13.31 6.75 31.72
CA GLU A 576 12.72 5.58 32.36
C GLU A 576 11.83 4.75 31.42
N HIS A 577 11.40 5.30 30.28
CA HIS A 577 10.54 4.62 29.30
C HIS A 577 11.31 3.74 28.29
N TYR A 578 12.46 3.18 28.69
CA TYR A 578 13.26 2.25 27.90
C TYR A 578 12.51 0.96 27.53
N ASP A 579 13.04 0.18 26.61
CA ASP A 579 12.34 -0.94 26.02
C ASP A 579 12.18 -2.12 26.96
N ILE A 580 11.22 -2.94 26.58
CA ILE A 580 10.81 -4.16 27.23
C ILE A 580 11.54 -5.30 26.54
N GLY A 581 12.52 -5.90 27.22
CA GLY A 581 13.29 -7.05 26.67
C GLY A 581 14.38 -7.63 27.55
N GLY A 582 14.74 -6.98 28.67
CA GLY A 582 15.63 -7.53 29.70
C GLY A 582 17.11 -7.21 29.50
N ASN A 583 17.90 -7.52 30.54
CA ASN A 583 19.36 -7.29 30.58
C ASN A 583 20.07 -8.10 29.48
N GLY A 584 20.89 -7.41 28.67
CA GLY A 584 21.56 -7.91 27.48
C GLY A 584 20.73 -7.85 26.19
N ASN A 585 19.52 -7.26 26.19
CA ASN A 585 18.59 -7.32 25.04
C ASN A 585 17.62 -6.13 24.84
N ALA A 586 17.28 -5.38 25.88
CA ALA A 586 16.62 -4.07 25.75
C ALA A 586 17.21 -3.01 26.70
N TYR A 587 18.09 -3.47 27.59
CA TYR A 587 19.04 -2.69 28.34
C TYR A 587 20.22 -3.61 28.65
N ASN A 588 21.35 -3.06 29.08
CA ASN A 588 22.38 -3.80 29.80
C ASN A 588 22.69 -3.03 31.07
N ASP A 589 22.37 -3.64 32.20
CA ASP A 589 22.82 -3.19 33.50
C ASP A 589 23.99 -4.08 33.97
N THR A 590 24.99 -3.53 34.66
CA THR A 590 26.13 -4.35 35.13
C THR A 590 25.86 -5.10 36.41
N ASP A 591 24.79 -4.75 37.13
CA ASP A 591 24.22 -5.61 38.16
C ASP A 591 22.71 -5.87 37.92
N ASP A 592 22.04 -6.39 38.94
CA ASP A 592 20.63 -6.80 38.89
C ASP A 592 19.78 -6.16 40.00
N GLN A 593 20.32 -5.15 40.69
CA GLN A 593 19.66 -4.40 41.75
C GLN A 593 19.07 -3.10 41.18
N ASN A 594 17.85 -2.77 41.60
CA ASN A 594 17.34 -1.40 41.45
C ASN A 594 17.56 -0.67 42.79
N GLU A 595 18.72 -0.02 42.92
CA GLU A 595 19.08 0.91 44.00
C GLU A 595 18.29 2.24 43.95
N GLY A 596 17.69 2.55 42.79
CA GLY A 596 16.87 3.74 42.55
C GLY A 596 15.61 3.89 43.44
N ASP A 597 15.31 5.13 43.85
CA ASP A 597 14.22 5.42 44.80
C ASP A 597 12.84 5.69 44.14
N ALA A 598 12.73 5.73 42.81
CA ALA A 598 11.50 6.10 42.09
C ALA A 598 10.35 5.10 42.25
N LYS A 599 10.63 3.84 42.59
CA LYS A 599 9.68 2.71 42.59
C LYS A 599 9.06 2.45 41.21
N PHE A 600 9.87 2.54 40.17
CA PHE A 600 9.49 2.30 38.78
C PHE A 600 10.37 1.20 38.21
N ARG A 601 9.77 0.15 37.63
CA ARG A 601 10.45 -1.05 37.09
C ARG A 601 11.46 -1.69 38.05
N THR A 602 11.13 -1.72 39.34
CA THR A 602 11.97 -2.30 40.41
C THR A 602 12.18 -3.82 40.32
N ASP A 603 11.56 -4.48 39.34
CA ASP A 603 11.76 -5.87 38.94
C ASP A 603 12.85 -6.05 37.85
N GLU A 604 13.38 -4.94 37.34
CA GLU A 604 14.48 -4.85 36.38
C GLU A 604 15.66 -4.10 37.03
N GLY A 605 16.89 -4.49 36.70
CA GLY A 605 18.11 -3.92 37.29
C GLY A 605 18.40 -2.46 36.94
N VAL A 606 17.67 -1.85 35.99
CA VAL A 606 17.91 -0.45 35.62
C VAL A 606 17.49 0.48 36.74
N ASP A 607 18.46 1.18 37.30
CA ASP A 607 18.26 2.16 38.36
C ASP A 607 17.42 3.37 37.94
N VAL A 608 16.30 3.60 38.65
CA VAL A 608 15.43 4.76 38.43
C VAL A 608 15.25 5.57 39.72
N VAL A 609 15.72 6.81 39.70
CA VAL A 609 15.68 7.77 40.82
C VAL A 609 14.57 8.80 40.67
N LYS A 610 14.15 9.42 41.77
CA LYS A 610 13.31 10.62 41.74
C LYS A 610 14.20 11.83 41.44
N GLY A 611 14.08 12.38 40.24
CA GLY A 611 14.86 13.52 39.78
C GLY A 611 14.24 14.16 38.55
N GLY A 612 14.89 15.20 38.04
CA GLY A 612 14.48 15.86 36.80
C GLY A 612 13.04 16.37 36.85
N THR A 613 12.23 15.99 35.85
CA THR A 613 10.81 16.35 35.76
C THR A 613 9.87 15.42 36.54
N GLY A 614 10.40 14.34 37.13
CA GLY A 614 9.68 13.51 38.12
C GLY A 614 10.39 12.20 38.43
N MET A 615 10.95 11.55 37.41
CA MET A 615 11.80 10.37 37.49
C MET A 615 12.97 10.54 36.53
N ALA A 616 14.06 9.84 36.77
CA ALA A 616 15.21 9.78 35.88
C ALA A 616 15.90 8.43 36.04
N ILE A 617 16.61 7.97 35.02
CA ILE A 617 17.63 6.95 35.19
C ILE A 617 18.70 7.51 36.14
N GLY A 618 19.30 6.67 37.00
CA GLY A 618 20.39 7.07 37.89
C GLY A 618 21.41 5.94 38.09
N TYR A 619 22.38 6.14 38.99
CA TYR A 619 23.40 5.15 39.45
C TYR A 619 24.29 4.47 38.37
N THR A 620 24.02 4.71 37.08
CA THR A 620 24.64 4.11 35.89
C THR A 620 26.16 3.93 35.93
N THR A 621 26.70 2.86 35.35
CA THR A 621 28.14 2.69 35.08
C THR A 621 28.49 2.95 33.61
N SER A 622 29.77 3.26 33.33
CA SER A 622 30.32 3.59 32.00
C SER A 622 30.35 2.45 30.97
N SER A 623 29.61 1.37 31.23
CA SER A 623 29.42 0.22 30.33
C SER A 623 27.96 -0.04 29.96
N GLU A 624 27.02 0.59 30.66
CA GLU A 624 25.58 0.28 30.61
C GLU A 624 24.87 0.99 29.48
N TRP A 625 23.73 0.43 29.08
CA TRP A 625 22.92 1.00 28.02
C TRP A 625 21.44 0.65 28.16
N LEU A 626 20.59 1.45 27.54
CA LEU A 626 19.13 1.33 27.48
C LEU A 626 18.70 1.43 26.02
N GLU A 627 17.80 0.59 25.55
CA GLU A 627 17.19 0.72 24.23
C GLU A 627 15.76 1.26 24.29
N TYR A 628 15.24 1.76 23.17
CA TYR A 628 13.92 2.38 23.04
C TYR A 628 13.44 2.18 21.59
N THR A 629 12.23 1.68 21.41
CA THR A 629 11.61 1.60 20.08
C THR A 629 11.08 2.98 19.73
N ILE A 630 11.66 3.60 18.71
CA ILE A 630 11.20 4.88 18.16
C ILE A 630 10.48 4.66 16.83
N ASP A 631 9.59 5.57 16.46
CA ASP A 631 8.94 5.60 15.15
C ASP A 631 9.12 7.01 14.57
N VAL A 632 10.12 7.11 13.70
CA VAL A 632 10.64 8.35 13.17
C VAL A 632 9.78 8.76 11.99
N GLU A 633 9.12 9.91 12.10
CA GLU A 633 8.15 10.38 11.12
C GLU A 633 8.83 10.71 9.78
N LYS A 634 10.07 11.18 9.81
CA LYS A 634 10.81 11.68 8.65
C LYS A 634 12.30 11.37 8.74
N THR A 635 12.89 10.98 7.61
CA THR A 635 14.34 10.79 7.52
C THR A 635 15.03 12.15 7.69
N PHE A 636 15.69 12.38 8.84
CA PHE A 636 16.22 13.70 9.19
C PHE A 636 17.36 13.64 10.21
N LYS A 637 18.08 14.75 10.38
CA LYS A 637 18.98 14.97 11.53
C LYS A 637 18.19 15.67 12.64
N TYR A 638 18.33 15.22 13.87
CA TYR A 638 17.59 15.75 15.00
C TYR A 638 18.53 16.48 15.96
N ASP A 639 18.18 17.71 16.36
CA ASP A 639 18.84 18.39 17.46
C ASP A 639 18.29 17.80 18.75
N LEU A 640 19.20 17.20 19.52
CA LEU A 640 18.87 16.54 20.76
C LEU A 640 19.18 17.47 21.93
N THR A 641 18.19 17.68 22.79
CA THR A 641 18.41 18.28 24.11
C THR A 641 18.15 17.21 25.17
N ALA A 642 19.19 16.79 25.88
CA ALA A 642 19.07 15.84 26.98
C ALA A 642 19.18 16.55 28.33
N ASN A 643 18.30 16.22 29.27
CA ASN A 643 18.34 16.75 30.63
C ASN A 643 19.02 15.73 31.55
N ALA A 644 20.22 16.06 32.05
CA ALA A 644 21.06 15.12 32.77
C ALA A 644 21.81 15.77 33.95
N SER A 645 22.28 14.96 34.91
CA SER A 645 23.11 15.44 36.04
C SER A 645 24.21 14.44 36.42
N ASN A 646 25.28 14.95 37.03
CA ASN A 646 26.30 14.13 37.68
C ASN A 646 26.97 14.94 38.80
N GLY A 647 26.75 14.53 40.05
CA GLY A 647 27.19 15.26 41.24
C GLY A 647 28.65 15.04 41.65
N GLY A 648 29.38 14.11 41.00
CA GLY A 648 30.74 13.74 41.38
C GLY A 648 31.77 13.68 40.25
N GLY A 649 31.33 13.71 38.99
CA GLY A 649 32.19 13.68 37.80
C GLY A 649 31.49 14.28 36.58
N ASP A 650 32.17 14.24 35.43
CA ASP A 650 31.64 14.79 34.18
C ASP A 650 30.60 13.85 33.53
N ILE A 651 29.59 14.43 32.89
CA ILE A 651 28.50 13.73 32.21
C ILE A 651 28.96 13.27 30.83
N ASN A 652 28.79 11.98 30.53
CA ASN A 652 29.09 11.42 29.21
C ASN A 652 28.17 10.24 28.87
N PHE A 653 27.45 10.32 27.74
CA PHE A 653 26.71 9.19 27.17
C PHE A 653 26.47 9.35 25.66
N ASP A 654 26.31 8.22 24.97
CA ASP A 654 26.18 8.10 23.52
C ASP A 654 24.78 7.66 23.11
N VAL A 655 24.31 8.10 21.94
CA VAL A 655 23.03 7.66 21.33
C VAL A 655 23.31 6.95 20.01
N TYR A 656 22.64 5.82 19.78
CA TYR A 656 22.72 4.99 18.58
C TYR A 656 21.30 4.73 18.03
N ILE A 657 21.19 4.48 16.73
CA ILE A 657 19.98 3.98 16.05
C ILE A 657 20.38 2.72 15.28
N ASP A 658 19.64 1.61 15.46
CA ASP A 658 19.90 0.30 14.85
C ASP A 658 21.39 -0.09 14.95
N ASP A 659 21.94 0.00 16.16
CA ASP A 659 23.36 -0.17 16.53
C ASP A 659 24.39 0.78 15.85
N LYS A 660 23.97 1.72 15.02
CA LYS A 660 24.84 2.80 14.51
C LYS A 660 24.83 3.98 15.48
N LYS A 661 26.00 4.38 16.01
CA LYS A 661 26.13 5.62 16.81
C LYS A 661 25.70 6.83 15.98
N VAL A 662 24.81 7.67 16.53
CA VAL A 662 24.31 8.89 15.88
C VAL A 662 24.63 10.17 16.63
N ALA A 663 24.81 10.16 17.96
CA ALA A 663 25.15 11.35 18.75
C ALA A 663 25.97 11.00 20.01
N SER A 664 26.56 12.02 20.64
CA SER A 664 27.25 11.93 21.94
C SER A 664 26.91 13.18 22.76
N PHE A 665 26.69 13.03 24.06
CA PHE A 665 26.53 14.13 25.00
C PHE A 665 27.72 14.21 25.96
N GLU A 666 28.25 15.41 26.14
CA GLU A 666 29.34 15.72 27.07
C GLU A 666 28.98 16.95 27.89
N GLY A 667 29.26 16.93 29.19
CA GLY A 667 29.03 18.05 30.09
C GLY A 667 29.87 17.96 31.36
N SER A 668 30.18 19.09 32.00
CA SER A 668 30.88 19.08 33.29
C SER A 668 29.98 18.67 34.45
N SER A 669 30.57 18.20 35.55
CA SER A 669 29.82 17.91 36.79
C SER A 669 28.90 19.06 37.22
N THR A 670 27.66 18.72 37.59
CA THR A 670 26.66 19.65 38.12
C THR A 670 26.83 19.89 39.63
N GLY A 671 27.68 19.12 40.31
CA GLY A 671 27.93 19.21 41.75
C GLY A 671 26.77 18.75 42.65
N SER A 672 25.68 18.25 42.07
CA SER A 672 24.50 17.69 42.76
C SER A 672 23.75 16.73 41.84
N TRP A 673 23.35 15.57 42.39
CA TRP A 673 22.55 14.53 41.70
C TRP A 673 21.11 14.96 41.40
N ASP A 674 20.65 16.05 42.03
CA ASP A 674 19.30 16.62 41.90
C ASP A 674 19.29 17.85 40.97
N THR A 675 20.47 18.34 40.57
CA THR A 675 20.62 19.56 39.74
C THR A 675 20.93 19.15 38.31
N TYR A 676 19.89 19.16 37.47
CA TYR A 676 19.96 18.76 36.08
C TYR A 676 20.34 19.95 35.18
N THR A 677 21.07 19.66 34.11
CA THR A 677 21.46 20.61 33.08
C THR A 677 21.08 20.08 31.70
N ALA A 678 20.68 20.99 30.82
CA ALA A 678 20.41 20.69 29.42
C ALA A 678 21.74 20.56 28.66
N LEU A 679 22.04 19.36 28.20
CA LEU A 679 23.13 19.06 27.26
C LEU A 679 22.57 19.02 25.84
N LYS A 680 23.39 19.40 24.86
CA LYS A 680 22.98 19.44 23.45
C LYS A 680 23.89 18.61 22.57
N ALA A 681 23.29 17.90 21.62
CA ALA A 681 23.95 17.17 20.55
C ALA A 681 23.09 17.24 19.28
N THR A 682 23.64 16.85 18.14
CA THR A 682 22.89 16.73 16.88
C THR A 682 23.15 15.35 16.31
N THR A 683 22.11 14.68 15.78
CA THR A 683 22.27 13.33 15.25
C THR A 683 22.89 13.31 13.85
N ASP A 684 23.49 12.17 13.52
CA ASP A 684 23.51 11.70 12.13
C ASP A 684 22.09 11.52 11.58
N GLU A 685 21.95 11.40 10.25
CA GLU A 685 20.63 11.20 9.64
C GLU A 685 20.01 9.88 10.14
N ILE A 686 18.86 10.00 10.81
CA ILE A 686 18.01 8.90 11.25
C ILE A 686 16.95 8.69 10.17
N LYS A 687 16.70 7.45 9.75
CA LYS A 687 15.69 7.14 8.72
C LYS A 687 14.27 7.24 9.25
N ALA A 688 13.29 7.40 8.36
CA ALA A 688 11.88 7.28 8.68
C ALA A 688 11.45 5.82 8.90
N GLY A 689 10.50 5.62 9.81
CA GLY A 689 9.96 4.34 10.20
C GLY A 689 10.38 3.92 11.61
N LYS A 690 10.11 2.65 11.95
CA LYS A 690 10.43 2.11 13.27
C LYS A 690 11.90 1.70 13.36
N HIS A 691 12.56 2.19 14.41
CA HIS A 691 13.96 1.94 14.70
C HIS A 691 14.17 1.62 16.18
N ILE A 692 15.29 0.97 16.50
CA ILE A 692 15.75 0.81 17.88
C ILE A 692 16.80 1.87 18.20
N LEU A 693 16.48 2.77 19.12
CA LEU A 693 17.42 3.74 19.68
C LEU A 693 18.11 3.12 20.90
N LYS A 694 19.43 3.20 21.01
CA LYS A 694 20.21 2.80 22.20
C LYS A 694 20.91 4.02 22.81
N VAL A 695 20.71 4.27 24.10
CA VAL A 695 21.52 5.20 24.92
C VAL A 695 22.54 4.39 25.68
N LYS A 696 23.83 4.76 25.62
CA LYS A 696 24.92 4.07 26.32
C LYS A 696 25.74 5.03 27.18
N PHE A 697 25.90 4.75 28.46
CA PHE A 697 26.63 5.61 29.40
C PHE A 697 28.15 5.44 29.25
N GLY A 698 28.89 6.55 29.25
CA GLY A 698 30.34 6.61 29.08
C GLY A 698 31.12 7.09 30.31
N SER A 699 30.42 7.64 31.31
CA SER A 699 30.94 7.88 32.66
C SER A 699 30.00 7.30 33.73
N ASN A 700 30.45 7.21 34.98
CA ASN A 700 29.65 6.65 36.08
C ASN A 700 28.77 7.73 36.75
N ASN A 701 27.60 7.31 37.25
CA ASN A 701 26.59 8.09 37.96
C ASN A 701 25.99 9.23 37.11
N ASN A 702 25.59 8.94 35.87
CA ASN A 702 24.88 9.90 35.04
C ASN A 702 23.38 9.73 35.24
N ASN A 703 22.72 10.71 35.86
CA ASN A 703 21.27 10.69 35.89
C ASN A 703 20.73 11.25 34.56
N LEU A 704 19.77 10.57 33.94
CA LEU A 704 19.13 10.98 32.68
C LEU A 704 17.61 11.02 32.85
N ASP A 705 17.04 12.22 32.80
CA ASP A 705 15.59 12.50 32.88
C ASP A 705 14.95 12.28 31.50
N TYR A 706 15.43 12.98 30.46
CA TYR A 706 14.89 12.80 29.11
C TYR A 706 15.87 13.20 28.00
N ILE A 707 15.55 12.81 26.77
CA ILE A 707 16.12 13.30 25.52
C ILE A 707 14.97 13.80 24.62
N GLU A 708 14.99 15.08 24.27
CA GLU A 708 14.03 15.70 23.35
C GLU A 708 14.64 15.83 21.96
N PHE A 709 13.94 15.32 20.95
CA PHE A 709 14.32 15.33 19.54
C PHE A 709 13.54 16.43 18.83
N ALA A 710 14.18 17.58 18.62
CA ALA A 710 13.69 18.57 17.65
C ALA A 710 14.25 18.23 16.26
N GLU A 711 13.55 18.62 15.19
CA GLU A 711 14.22 18.70 13.87
C GLU A 711 15.46 19.59 14.03
N ALA A 712 16.64 19.14 13.59
CA ALA A 712 17.86 19.91 13.76
C ALA A 712 17.73 21.27 13.07
N ASP A 713 17.97 22.35 13.82
CA ASP A 713 18.05 23.68 13.23
C ASP A 713 19.15 23.63 12.19
N THR A 714 18.88 24.08 10.96
CA THR A 714 19.78 23.94 9.81
C THR A 714 20.94 24.94 9.86
N SER A 715 21.43 25.15 11.08
CA SER A 715 22.56 25.93 11.48
C SER A 715 23.59 25.14 12.33
N SER A 716 23.63 23.78 12.32
CA SER A 716 24.87 23.04 12.70
C SER A 716 25.55 21.87 11.88
N HIS A 717 26.89 21.74 12.04
CA HIS A 717 27.92 21.16 11.13
C HIS A 717 28.29 19.75 11.60
N GLY A 718 28.57 18.84 10.66
CA GLY A 718 29.57 17.78 10.91
C GLY A 718 29.29 16.40 10.31
N GLY A 719 29.75 16.18 9.07
CA GLY A 719 30.73 15.12 8.77
C GLY A 719 30.36 13.62 8.79
N GLN A 720 30.09 13.08 7.60
CA GLN A 720 30.48 11.74 7.09
C GLN A 720 29.86 10.47 7.74
N GLY A 721 29.16 9.56 7.04
CA GLY A 721 28.68 9.54 5.64
C GLY A 721 28.76 8.15 4.96
N SER A 722 27.96 7.96 3.89
CA SER A 722 28.07 6.92 2.83
C SER A 722 27.58 5.48 3.14
N HIS A 723 26.94 4.75 2.21
CA HIS A 723 25.93 5.08 1.18
C HIS A 723 25.41 3.80 0.49
N GLY A 724 24.25 3.89 -0.17
CA GLY A 724 23.78 2.90 -1.16
C GLY A 724 22.48 2.16 -0.77
N GLY A 725 21.39 2.16 -1.54
CA GLY A 725 21.07 2.96 -2.74
C GLY A 725 20.50 2.14 -3.90
N GLN A 726 19.18 2.16 -4.07
CA GLN A 726 18.50 2.14 -5.38
C GLN A 726 17.04 2.59 -5.22
N GLY A 727 16.51 3.31 -6.22
CA GLY A 727 15.30 4.12 -6.07
C GLY A 727 13.97 3.38 -6.27
N GLY A 728 12.94 3.91 -5.64
CA GLY A 728 11.52 3.60 -5.87
C GLY A 728 10.72 4.91 -5.85
N GLN A 729 9.75 5.05 -6.76
CA GLN A 729 8.98 6.28 -6.92
C GLN A 729 8.01 6.45 -5.75
N GLY A 730 8.18 7.51 -4.96
CA GLY A 730 7.25 7.87 -3.88
C GLY A 730 6.10 8.75 -4.37
N SER A 731 4.86 8.40 -4.04
CA SER A 731 3.74 9.35 -4.05
C SER A 731 3.79 10.16 -2.75
N THR A 732 3.95 11.48 -2.87
CA THR A 732 3.99 12.39 -1.72
C THR A 732 2.59 12.52 -1.12
N TYR A 733 2.43 12.12 0.15
CA TYR A 733 1.22 12.42 0.92
C TYR A 733 1.26 13.87 1.39
N ILE A 734 0.24 14.65 1.05
CA ILE A 734 0.12 16.08 1.38
C ILE A 734 -1.02 16.23 2.39
N PRO A 735 -0.74 16.62 3.65
CA PRO A 735 -1.77 16.85 4.65
C PRO A 735 -2.77 17.94 4.25
N ALA A 736 -4.03 17.78 4.65
CA ALA A 736 -5.03 18.83 4.47
C ALA A 736 -4.58 20.12 5.20
N GLY A 737 -4.74 21.26 4.53
CA GLY A 737 -4.38 22.60 5.04
C GLY A 737 -3.00 23.20 4.68
N GLU A 738 -1.98 22.43 4.27
CA GLU A 738 -0.64 23.00 3.92
C GLU A 738 -0.13 22.68 2.50
N TYR A 739 0.16 23.72 1.73
CA TYR A 739 0.78 23.57 0.41
C TYR A 739 2.31 23.41 0.50
N PRO A 740 2.93 22.37 -0.07
CA PRO A 740 4.39 22.16 0.00
C PRO A 740 5.18 23.28 -0.69
N LEU A 741 6.38 23.56 -0.21
CA LEU A 741 7.32 24.51 -0.85
C LEU A 741 8.30 23.79 -1.79
N SER A 742 8.60 22.53 -1.54
CA SER A 742 9.42 21.65 -2.37
C SER A 742 8.87 20.22 -2.29
N TYR A 743 9.28 19.34 -3.19
CA TYR A 743 8.89 17.92 -3.26
C TYR A 743 10.11 17.04 -3.47
N ASP A 744 10.06 15.76 -3.08
CA ASP A 744 11.18 14.82 -3.23
C ASP A 744 11.37 14.28 -4.66
N VAL A 745 10.51 14.67 -5.60
CA VAL A 745 10.48 14.14 -6.99
C VAL A 745 10.47 15.27 -8.02
N GLU A 746 11.05 15.02 -9.21
CA GLU A 746 11.05 15.99 -10.32
C GLU A 746 9.61 16.29 -10.83
N ASN A 747 8.69 15.32 -10.71
CA ASN A 747 7.30 15.44 -11.18
C ASN A 747 6.33 14.50 -10.43
N THR A 748 5.50 15.07 -9.54
CA THR A 748 4.45 14.40 -8.76
C THR A 748 3.32 13.83 -9.63
N GLY A 749 2.90 14.56 -10.67
CA GLY A 749 1.84 14.15 -11.59
C GLY A 749 2.22 13.04 -12.59
N ALA A 750 3.38 12.39 -12.43
CA ALA A 750 3.90 11.39 -13.37
C ALA A 750 3.04 10.11 -13.51
N ALA A 751 2.11 9.87 -12.58
CA ALA A 751 1.16 8.75 -12.62
C ALA A 751 -0.19 9.11 -13.26
N CYS A 752 -0.44 10.39 -13.57
CA CYS A 752 -1.68 10.84 -14.18
C CYS A 752 -1.83 10.32 -15.61
N THR A 753 -3.06 10.04 -16.03
CA THR A 753 -3.36 9.67 -17.42
C THR A 753 -3.15 10.89 -18.32
N ASP A 754 -2.76 10.69 -19.59
CA ASP A 754 -2.54 11.76 -20.57
C ASP A 754 -3.81 11.95 -21.44
N PRO A 755 -4.63 13.00 -21.23
CA PRO A 755 -5.81 13.28 -22.05
C PRO A 755 -5.49 14.16 -23.27
N VAL A 756 -4.22 14.53 -23.49
CA VAL A 756 -3.86 15.54 -24.51
C VAL A 756 -4.06 15.02 -25.93
N SER A 757 -4.88 15.73 -26.71
CA SER A 757 -4.97 15.51 -28.16
C SER A 757 -3.77 16.12 -28.89
N LEU A 758 -2.72 15.33 -29.11
CA LEU A 758 -1.52 15.70 -29.87
C LEU A 758 -1.76 15.89 -31.40
N ASP A 759 -2.99 15.70 -31.89
CA ASP A 759 -3.38 16.02 -33.27
C ASP A 759 -3.68 17.52 -33.41
N ARG A 760 -2.78 18.24 -34.10
CA ARG A 760 -2.91 19.68 -34.38
C ARG A 760 -4.24 20.08 -35.01
N ASN A 761 -4.91 19.18 -35.74
CA ASN A 761 -6.18 19.48 -36.41
C ASN A 761 -7.38 19.46 -35.45
N LYS A 762 -7.22 18.86 -34.26
CA LYS A 762 -8.23 18.81 -33.19
C LYS A 762 -8.05 19.88 -32.13
N LEU A 763 -6.92 20.61 -32.13
CA LEU A 763 -6.67 21.70 -31.19
C LEU A 763 -7.72 22.81 -31.35
N LYS A 764 -8.33 23.20 -30.22
CA LYS A 764 -9.30 24.29 -30.12
C LYS A 764 -8.58 25.62 -30.41
N SER A 765 -9.23 26.53 -31.13
CA SER A 765 -8.73 27.90 -31.31
C SER A 765 -9.15 28.74 -30.10
N CYS A 766 -8.16 29.25 -29.37
CA CYS A 766 -8.31 30.12 -28.21
C CYS A 766 -7.58 31.45 -28.45
N LYS A 767 -8.35 32.53 -28.66
CA LYS A 767 -7.84 33.89 -28.91
C LYS A 767 -7.42 34.62 -27.61
N THR A 768 -7.97 34.20 -26.49
CA THR A 768 -7.58 34.59 -25.13
C THR A 768 -6.39 33.74 -24.67
N LEU A 769 -5.89 33.99 -23.46
CA LEU A 769 -4.98 33.04 -22.82
C LEU A 769 -5.77 31.76 -22.47
N PRO A 770 -5.22 30.54 -22.68
CA PRO A 770 -5.83 29.30 -22.20
C PRO A 770 -6.01 29.29 -20.69
N ASN A 771 -7.08 28.67 -20.19
CA ASN A 771 -7.39 28.69 -18.77
C ASN A 771 -6.57 27.61 -18.03
N PRO A 772 -5.69 27.98 -17.08
CA PRO A 772 -4.86 27.01 -16.34
C PRO A 772 -5.70 25.99 -15.56
N PHE A 773 -6.96 26.32 -15.23
CA PHE A 773 -7.87 25.45 -14.50
C PHE A 773 -8.76 24.58 -15.39
N GLU A 774 -8.70 24.64 -16.72
CA GLU A 774 -9.54 23.80 -17.61
C GLU A 774 -8.76 22.61 -18.16
N TRP A 775 -9.38 21.43 -18.17
CA TRP A 775 -8.82 20.23 -18.79
C TRP A 775 -8.81 20.35 -20.32
N ALA A 776 -7.73 19.93 -20.99
CA ALA A 776 -7.57 20.09 -22.44
C ALA A 776 -8.65 19.35 -23.26
N ASP A 777 -9.13 18.20 -22.76
CA ASP A 777 -10.24 17.44 -23.34
C ASP A 777 -11.57 18.20 -23.29
N GLY A 778 -11.78 19.02 -22.25
CA GLY A 778 -12.99 19.78 -21.99
C GLY A 778 -13.86 19.24 -20.85
N ASN A 779 -13.39 18.25 -20.08
CA ASN A 779 -14.10 17.62 -18.96
C ASN A 779 -14.20 18.51 -17.70
N GLY A 780 -14.40 19.82 -17.87
CA GLY A 780 -14.61 20.77 -16.77
C GLY A 780 -13.32 21.41 -16.24
N LYS A 781 -13.31 21.68 -14.92
CA LYS A 781 -12.28 22.48 -14.25
C LYS A 781 -11.63 21.75 -13.08
N VAL A 782 -10.36 22.05 -12.84
CA VAL A 782 -9.59 21.75 -11.62
C VAL A 782 -10.28 22.41 -10.42
N THR A 783 -10.75 21.62 -9.46
CA THR A 783 -11.43 22.15 -8.25
C THR A 783 -10.70 21.86 -6.95
N ASP A 784 -9.92 20.77 -6.90
CA ASP A 784 -9.18 20.34 -5.72
C ASP A 784 -7.66 20.36 -5.98
N PHE A 785 -6.83 20.46 -4.93
CA PHE A 785 -5.37 20.54 -5.11
C PHE A 785 -4.74 19.26 -5.68
N CYS A 786 -5.38 18.11 -5.51
CA CYS A 786 -4.89 16.86 -6.09
C CYS A 786 -5.02 16.88 -7.63
N ASP A 787 -6.11 17.46 -8.17
CA ASP A 787 -6.31 17.69 -9.60
C ASP A 787 -5.20 18.56 -10.20
N TRP A 788 -4.72 19.54 -9.43
CA TRP A 788 -3.66 20.46 -9.86
C TRP A 788 -2.38 19.72 -10.25
N SER A 789 -2.01 18.64 -9.55
CA SER A 789 -0.84 17.82 -9.89
C SER A 789 -0.96 17.18 -11.28
N CYS A 790 -2.17 16.72 -11.64
CA CYS A 790 -2.43 16.15 -12.95
C CYS A 790 -2.56 17.22 -14.05
N ARG A 791 -3.24 18.35 -13.80
CA ARG A 791 -3.30 19.46 -14.77
C ARG A 791 -1.92 20.08 -15.01
N ARG A 792 -1.07 20.17 -13.98
CA ARG A 792 0.34 20.57 -14.12
C ARG A 792 1.09 19.60 -15.05
N ASN A 793 0.89 18.28 -14.90
CA ASN A 793 1.52 17.28 -15.76
C ASN A 793 0.99 17.31 -17.21
N GLU A 794 -0.28 17.66 -17.41
CA GLU A 794 -0.88 17.91 -18.72
C GLU A 794 -0.24 19.12 -19.43
N ILE A 795 -0.18 20.27 -18.76
CA ILE A 795 0.51 21.48 -19.27
C ILE A 795 1.97 21.17 -19.61
N LYS A 796 2.69 20.48 -18.70
CA LYS A 796 4.06 20.00 -18.93
C LYS A 796 4.15 19.21 -20.23
N ARG A 797 3.21 18.28 -20.46
CA ARG A 797 3.20 17.40 -21.63
C ARG A 797 2.99 18.16 -22.93
N GLU A 798 2.11 19.16 -22.92
CA GLU A 798 1.87 20.02 -24.08
C GLU A 798 3.12 20.84 -24.46
N ILE A 799 3.80 21.43 -23.47
CA ILE A 799 5.03 22.21 -23.67
C ILE A 799 6.18 21.30 -24.16
N GLU A 800 6.32 20.09 -23.61
CA GLU A 800 7.28 19.10 -24.10
C GLU A 800 7.01 18.68 -25.54
N TYR A 801 5.75 18.46 -25.92
CA TYR A 801 5.44 17.99 -27.26
C TYR A 801 5.53 19.09 -28.32
N TRP A 802 5.02 20.29 -28.02
CA TRP A 802 4.90 21.36 -29.00
C TRP A 802 6.10 22.32 -29.01
N GLU A 803 6.77 22.58 -27.88
CA GLU A 803 7.80 23.64 -27.78
C GLU A 803 9.23 23.14 -27.70
N ILE A 804 9.57 22.31 -26.71
CA ILE A 804 10.97 22.06 -26.33
C ILE A 804 11.45 20.61 -26.51
N GLY A 805 10.54 19.64 -26.60
CA GLY A 805 10.86 18.22 -26.55
C GLY A 805 10.77 17.63 -25.12
N GLU A 806 10.45 16.33 -25.05
CA GLU A 806 10.34 15.59 -23.79
C GLU A 806 11.70 15.36 -23.11
N LYS A 807 11.80 15.58 -21.79
CA LYS A 807 13.04 15.26 -21.04
C LYS A 807 13.35 13.74 -21.10
N PRO A 808 14.54 13.30 -21.56
CA PRO A 808 14.86 11.88 -21.66
C PRO A 808 15.22 11.26 -20.31
N LYS A 809 14.88 9.97 -20.13
CA LYS A 809 15.38 9.13 -19.02
C LYS A 809 16.86 8.80 -19.22
N PHE A 810 17.54 8.36 -18.15
CA PHE A 810 18.93 7.90 -18.16
C PHE A 810 19.04 6.53 -17.45
N ASP A 811 20.11 5.78 -17.71
CA ASP A 811 20.29 4.43 -17.16
C ASP A 811 20.97 4.45 -15.78
N LYS A 812 21.95 5.34 -15.60
CA LYS A 812 22.74 5.47 -14.37
C LYS A 812 23.24 6.91 -14.20
N LEU A 813 23.37 7.35 -12.96
CA LEU A 813 24.03 8.60 -12.58
C LEU A 813 24.99 8.32 -11.42
N GLU A 814 26.14 8.99 -11.42
CA GLU A 814 27.16 8.94 -10.38
C GLU A 814 27.57 10.38 -10.04
N ALA A 815 27.80 10.70 -8.76
CA ALA A 815 28.28 12.02 -8.37
C ALA A 815 29.35 11.97 -7.28
N SER A 816 30.21 12.99 -7.27
CA SER A 816 31.30 13.15 -6.32
C SER A 816 31.58 14.63 -6.05
N TYR A 817 32.08 14.94 -4.86
CA TYR A 817 32.52 16.27 -4.48
C TYR A 817 33.96 16.19 -3.98
N SER A 818 34.85 16.99 -4.58
CA SER A 818 36.28 17.07 -4.22
C SER A 818 36.87 18.42 -4.64
N GLY A 819 37.77 18.98 -3.82
CA GLY A 819 38.47 20.23 -4.15
C GLY A 819 37.56 21.44 -4.44
N GLY A 820 36.38 21.51 -3.81
CA GLY A 820 35.39 22.56 -4.10
C GLY A 820 34.60 22.35 -5.40
N THR A 821 34.70 21.18 -6.04
CA THR A 821 34.04 20.87 -7.31
C THR A 821 33.12 19.66 -7.17
N LEU A 822 31.83 19.88 -7.42
CA LEU A 822 30.85 18.82 -7.68
C LEU A 822 31.05 18.29 -9.10
N THR A 823 31.18 16.98 -9.26
CA THR A 823 31.27 16.29 -10.54
C THR A 823 30.16 15.25 -10.63
N VAL A 824 29.29 15.37 -11.63
CA VAL A 824 28.14 14.47 -11.88
C VAL A 824 28.34 13.82 -13.24
N THR A 825 28.31 12.48 -13.32
CA THR A 825 28.40 11.74 -14.58
C THR A 825 27.13 10.94 -14.82
N VAL A 826 26.50 11.16 -15.97
CA VAL A 826 25.25 10.53 -16.40
C VAL A 826 25.52 9.58 -17.56
N TYR A 827 24.89 8.42 -17.55
CA TYR A 827 25.08 7.35 -18.53
C TYR A 827 23.77 7.00 -19.27
N ASN A 828 23.91 6.72 -20.56
CA ASN A 828 22.85 6.21 -21.44
C ASN A 828 23.48 5.23 -22.43
N GLY A 829 23.27 3.93 -22.22
CA GLY A 829 24.02 2.85 -22.85
C GLY A 829 25.52 3.00 -22.64
N SER A 830 26.28 3.02 -23.74
CA SER A 830 27.73 3.26 -23.74
C SER A 830 28.11 4.75 -23.65
N ASN A 831 27.16 5.66 -23.80
CA ASN A 831 27.43 7.11 -23.83
C ASN A 831 27.43 7.67 -22.41
N LYS A 832 28.25 8.70 -22.18
CA LYS A 832 28.28 9.42 -20.91
C LYS A 832 28.49 10.91 -21.10
N LEU A 833 27.95 11.68 -20.16
CA LEU A 833 28.08 13.13 -20.03
C LEU A 833 28.56 13.44 -18.62
N THR A 834 29.54 14.33 -18.45
CA THR A 834 30.02 14.77 -17.14
C THR A 834 29.79 16.27 -16.96
N LEU A 835 29.02 16.63 -15.95
CA LEU A 835 28.86 18.00 -15.45
C LEU A 835 29.85 18.25 -14.32
N THR A 836 30.40 19.45 -14.28
CA THR A 836 31.28 19.94 -13.22
C THR A 836 30.83 21.32 -12.75
N SER A 837 30.66 21.50 -11.44
CA SER A 837 30.28 22.78 -10.85
C SER A 837 31.21 23.10 -9.69
N LYS A 838 31.88 24.25 -9.76
CA LYS A 838 32.75 24.73 -8.68
C LYS A 838 31.89 25.47 -7.64
N ILE A 839 31.35 24.70 -6.70
CA ILE A 839 30.39 25.22 -5.72
C ILE A 839 31.09 26.02 -4.62
N SER A 840 30.39 27.02 -4.08
CA SER A 840 30.82 27.76 -2.90
C SER A 840 29.96 27.34 -1.72
N VAL A 841 30.55 26.66 -0.74
CA VAL A 841 29.87 26.26 0.50
C VAL A 841 30.10 27.36 1.54
N PRO A 842 29.06 27.90 2.19
CA PRO A 842 29.21 28.88 3.26
C PRO A 842 30.04 28.36 4.44
N SER A 843 30.59 29.31 5.20
CA SER A 843 31.21 29.00 6.49
C SER A 843 30.17 28.85 7.58
N GLY A 844 30.40 27.95 8.54
CA GLY A 844 29.48 27.77 9.65
C GLY A 844 28.35 26.84 9.26
N ASN A 845 27.49 26.54 10.24
CA ASN A 845 27.42 25.12 10.53
C ASN A 845 26.36 24.32 9.68
N GLY A 846 25.26 24.91 9.18
CA GLY A 846 24.39 24.31 8.12
C GLY A 846 23.40 23.21 8.59
N PRO A 847 22.70 22.44 7.72
CA PRO A 847 22.79 22.46 6.27
C PRO A 847 22.31 23.76 5.62
N HIS A 848 22.90 24.06 4.48
CA HIS A 848 22.71 25.30 3.76
C HIS A 848 21.71 25.12 2.63
N PRO A 849 20.70 26.02 2.51
CA PRO A 849 19.90 26.15 1.30
C PRO A 849 20.77 26.26 0.04
N ILE A 850 20.25 25.85 -1.10
CA ILE A 850 21.02 25.83 -2.35
C ILE A 850 20.57 27.00 -3.23
N VAL A 851 21.49 27.63 -3.94
CA VAL A 851 21.17 28.44 -5.11
C VAL A 851 21.91 27.92 -6.33
N ILE A 852 21.16 27.47 -7.33
CA ILE A 852 21.69 27.14 -8.65
C ILE A 852 21.62 28.40 -9.50
N GLY A 853 22.76 29.04 -9.68
CA GLY A 853 22.90 30.20 -10.53
C GLY A 853 23.22 29.77 -11.96
N MET A 854 22.47 30.28 -12.93
CA MET A 854 22.71 30.02 -14.35
C MET A 854 23.88 30.89 -14.84
N ASP A 855 24.93 30.25 -15.34
CA ASP A 855 26.19 30.83 -15.84
C ASP A 855 27.00 31.68 -14.86
N GLY A 856 26.68 31.58 -13.56
CA GLY A 856 27.42 32.20 -12.46
C GLY A 856 26.90 31.69 -11.12
N ASN A 857 27.63 31.91 -10.03
CA ASN A 857 27.27 31.38 -8.70
C ASN A 857 25.83 31.69 -8.26
N THR A 858 25.29 32.86 -8.62
CA THR A 858 23.96 33.34 -8.22
C THR A 858 23.23 34.00 -9.41
N GLY A 859 23.51 33.52 -10.62
CA GLY A 859 23.05 34.17 -11.85
C GLY A 859 23.61 35.59 -11.93
N SER A 860 22.73 36.58 -12.10
CA SER A 860 23.08 38.01 -12.07
C SER A 860 22.76 38.72 -10.75
N LEU A 861 22.21 38.01 -9.76
CA LEU A 861 21.90 38.59 -8.44
C LEU A 861 23.11 38.59 -7.51
N SER A 862 23.17 39.51 -6.55
CA SER A 862 24.29 39.61 -5.61
C SER A 862 24.46 38.33 -4.78
N SER A 863 25.66 37.76 -4.80
CA SER A 863 26.03 36.61 -3.97
C SER A 863 25.94 36.87 -2.46
N SER A 864 25.88 38.14 -2.05
CA SER A 864 25.67 38.53 -0.64
C SER A 864 24.28 38.16 -0.11
N TYR A 865 23.24 38.16 -0.97
CA TYR A 865 21.88 37.76 -0.57
C TYR A 865 21.82 36.26 -0.29
N PHE A 866 22.63 35.48 -1.03
CA PHE A 866 22.79 34.04 -0.89
C PHE A 866 24.04 33.67 -0.05
N SER A 867 24.43 34.54 0.89
CA SER A 867 25.63 34.33 1.73
C SER A 867 25.52 33.12 2.67
N LYS A 868 24.29 32.68 2.98
CA LYS A 868 23.99 31.45 3.73
C LYS A 868 23.72 30.22 2.83
N CYS A 869 23.76 30.37 1.50
CA CYS A 869 23.42 29.29 0.56
C CYS A 869 24.68 28.65 -0.04
N ILE A 870 24.61 27.35 -0.35
CA ILE A 870 25.57 26.72 -1.27
C ILE A 870 25.32 27.29 -2.66
N GLN A 871 26.32 27.97 -3.20
CA GLN A 871 26.24 28.62 -4.50
C GLN A 871 26.75 27.66 -5.57
N VAL A 872 25.86 27.23 -6.45
CA VAL A 872 26.10 26.17 -7.45
C VAL A 872 26.01 26.78 -8.84
N PRO A 873 27.13 27.19 -9.47
CA PRO A 873 27.10 27.65 -10.85
C PRO A 873 26.77 26.49 -11.80
N PHE A 874 25.68 26.61 -12.56
CA PHE A 874 25.37 25.74 -13.70
C PHE A 874 25.89 26.40 -14.99
N THR A 875 26.75 25.71 -15.74
CA THR A 875 27.29 26.21 -17.02
C THR A 875 26.56 25.56 -18.18
N HIS A 876 25.86 26.36 -18.99
CA HIS A 876 25.03 25.85 -20.09
C HIS A 876 25.80 24.95 -21.09
N SER A 877 27.05 25.32 -21.42
CA SER A 877 27.88 24.65 -22.44
C SER A 877 28.30 23.22 -22.08
N GLN A 878 28.19 22.82 -20.81
CA GLN A 878 28.38 21.43 -20.40
C GLN A 878 27.20 20.51 -20.80
N ILE A 879 26.13 21.09 -21.35
CA ILE A 879 24.94 20.43 -21.89
C ILE A 879 24.78 20.75 -23.38
N ALA A 880 24.65 22.04 -23.72
CA ALA A 880 24.47 22.58 -25.07
C ALA A 880 25.00 24.02 -25.13
N GLU A 881 25.74 24.36 -26.20
CA GLU A 881 26.37 25.68 -26.36
C GLU A 881 25.34 26.80 -26.60
N TYR A 882 25.57 27.96 -26.01
CA TYR A 882 24.70 29.12 -26.24
C TYR A 882 24.97 29.76 -27.61
N ASN A 883 23.99 29.69 -28.50
CA ASN A 883 23.95 30.50 -29.71
C ASN A 883 23.07 31.75 -29.52
N SER A 884 23.61 32.92 -29.86
CA SER A 884 22.90 34.21 -29.84
C SER A 884 22.23 34.60 -31.17
N GLY A 885 22.36 33.77 -32.21
CA GLY A 885 21.82 34.04 -33.55
C GLY A 885 20.30 33.87 -33.65
N PHE A 886 19.59 34.94 -34.05
CA PHE A 886 18.16 34.87 -34.37
C PHE A 886 17.91 33.92 -35.55
N GLY A 887 16.92 33.02 -35.40
CA GLY A 887 16.59 31.99 -36.38
C GLY A 887 17.25 30.61 -36.16
N GLY A 888 18.20 30.50 -35.21
CA GLY A 888 18.90 29.24 -34.89
C GLY A 888 19.94 28.78 -35.90
N GLY A 889 20.40 27.54 -35.78
CA GLY A 889 21.42 26.93 -36.62
C GLY A 889 22.83 26.88 -36.02
N GLY A 890 22.99 27.20 -34.73
CA GLY A 890 24.24 27.08 -33.98
C GLY A 890 24.28 25.87 -33.05
N ARG A 891 23.12 25.25 -32.73
CA ARG A 891 23.03 24.00 -31.97
C ARG A 891 23.79 22.89 -32.69
N SER A 892 24.57 22.09 -31.96
CA SER A 892 25.45 21.09 -32.57
C SER A 892 25.06 19.67 -32.16
N GLN A 893 24.99 18.76 -33.15
CA GLN A 893 24.88 17.32 -32.88
C GLN A 893 26.06 16.79 -32.03
N ASN A 894 27.15 17.57 -31.94
CA ASN A 894 28.32 17.31 -31.11
C ASN A 894 28.27 17.90 -29.70
N ASP A 895 27.21 18.61 -29.30
CA ASP A 895 27.09 19.10 -27.93
C ASP A 895 26.93 17.92 -26.95
N PRO A 896 27.36 18.05 -25.68
CA PRO A 896 27.37 16.94 -24.73
C PRO A 896 26.04 16.19 -24.61
N PHE A 897 24.91 16.90 -24.55
CA PHE A 897 23.59 16.29 -24.43
C PHE A 897 23.19 15.48 -25.66
N TYR A 898 23.40 16.00 -26.87
CA TYR A 898 23.07 15.29 -28.12
C TYR A 898 24.04 14.14 -28.44
N LYS A 899 25.24 14.12 -27.82
CA LYS A 899 26.14 12.95 -27.78
C LYS A 899 25.68 11.89 -26.77
N LEU A 900 25.13 12.28 -25.62
CA LEU A 900 24.53 11.34 -24.66
C LEU A 900 23.27 10.67 -25.25
N TYR A 901 22.48 11.44 -26.00
CA TYR A 901 21.24 11.01 -26.65
C TYR A 901 21.27 11.15 -28.19
N PRO A 902 22.02 10.28 -28.91
CA PRO A 902 22.08 10.30 -30.37
C PRO A 902 20.69 10.23 -31.02
N GLY A 903 20.52 10.95 -32.13
CA GLY A 903 19.25 11.00 -32.87
C GLY A 903 18.17 11.91 -32.30
N THR A 904 18.35 12.45 -31.08
CA THR A 904 17.34 13.34 -30.46
C THR A 904 17.41 14.81 -30.89
N PHE A 905 18.43 15.20 -31.65
CA PHE A 905 18.77 16.59 -32.02
C PHE A 905 17.64 17.39 -32.69
N ASN A 906 16.70 16.74 -33.39
CA ASN A 906 15.55 17.42 -34.01
C ASN A 906 14.25 17.33 -33.17
N THR A 907 14.29 16.62 -32.04
CA THR A 907 13.13 16.31 -31.18
C THR A 907 13.28 16.82 -29.75
N LYS A 908 14.41 17.45 -29.45
CA LYS A 908 14.74 18.10 -28.18
C LYS A 908 15.52 19.37 -28.50
N ALA A 909 15.16 20.47 -27.84
CA ALA A 909 15.77 21.78 -27.99
C ALA A 909 16.47 22.19 -26.69
N ASP A 910 17.21 23.30 -26.71
CA ASP A 910 18.15 23.57 -25.62
C ASP A 910 17.48 23.88 -24.28
N TYR A 911 16.25 24.42 -24.24
CA TYR A 911 15.53 24.53 -22.95
C TYR A 911 15.06 23.18 -22.38
N CYS A 912 14.84 22.15 -23.20
CA CYS A 912 14.71 20.76 -22.72
C CYS A 912 16.06 20.24 -22.21
N ALA A 913 17.15 20.45 -22.96
CA ALA A 913 18.47 19.95 -22.60
C ALA A 913 19.00 20.59 -21.30
N TRP A 914 18.93 21.91 -21.17
CA TRP A 914 19.39 22.67 -20.01
C TRP A 914 18.55 22.37 -18.76
N SER A 915 17.22 22.35 -18.86
CA SER A 915 16.36 21.99 -17.71
C SER A 915 16.55 20.53 -17.28
N TRP A 916 16.80 19.60 -18.23
CA TRP A 916 17.25 18.25 -17.90
C TRP A 916 18.59 18.27 -17.16
N GLY A 917 19.58 19.03 -17.65
CA GLY A 917 20.91 19.12 -17.05
C GLY A 917 20.91 19.69 -15.64
N ILE A 918 20.03 20.66 -15.35
CA ILE A 918 19.82 21.22 -14.02
C ILE A 918 19.20 20.16 -13.10
N SER A 919 18.20 19.40 -13.57
CA SER A 919 17.66 18.25 -12.82
C SER A 919 18.73 17.19 -12.51
N ARG A 920 19.64 16.88 -13.45
CA ARG A 920 20.77 15.96 -13.18
C ARG A 920 21.79 16.54 -12.21
N LEU A 921 21.95 17.87 -12.18
CA LEU A 921 22.79 18.54 -11.19
C LEU A 921 22.18 18.46 -9.79
N ILE A 922 20.84 18.54 -9.67
CA ILE A 922 20.11 18.32 -8.42
C ILE A 922 20.25 16.86 -7.97
N ASP A 923 20.08 15.87 -8.86
CA ASP A 923 20.35 14.45 -8.54
C ASP A 923 21.79 14.24 -8.03
N GLY A 924 22.75 14.99 -8.58
CA GLY A 924 24.14 14.96 -8.14
C GLY A 924 24.38 15.64 -6.79
N LEU A 925 23.69 16.75 -6.51
CA LEU A 925 23.69 17.42 -5.20
C LEU A 925 23.11 16.51 -4.12
N GLU A 926 22.04 15.77 -4.43
CA GLU A 926 21.41 14.79 -3.54
C GLU A 926 22.40 13.69 -3.12
N ILE A 927 23.12 13.09 -4.06
CA ILE A 927 24.14 12.07 -3.78
C ILE A 927 25.28 12.61 -2.89
N VAL A 928 25.67 13.88 -3.03
CA VAL A 928 26.77 14.48 -2.26
C VAL A 928 26.32 15.28 -1.04
N LYS A 929 25.01 15.35 -0.73
CA LYS A 929 24.43 16.33 0.21
C LYS A 929 25.16 16.39 1.56
N ASP A 930 25.52 15.24 2.12
CA ASP A 930 26.21 15.11 3.41
C ASP A 930 27.64 15.66 3.41
N LYS A 931 28.30 15.69 2.24
CA LYS A 931 29.68 16.18 2.08
C LYS A 931 29.77 17.71 2.02
N ILE A 932 28.65 18.37 1.74
CA ILE A 932 28.54 19.82 1.54
C ILE A 932 27.57 20.46 2.53
N ASN A 933 26.95 19.64 3.40
CA ASN A 933 25.83 19.97 4.28
C ASN A 933 24.75 20.76 3.51
N ALA A 934 24.14 20.14 2.51
CA ALA A 934 23.13 20.76 1.66
C ALA A 934 21.69 20.51 2.14
N ASP A 935 20.87 21.54 2.11
CA ASP A 935 19.43 21.47 2.29
C ASP A 935 18.72 21.40 0.92
N LEU A 936 18.13 20.24 0.63
CA LEU A 936 17.40 19.96 -0.61
C LEU A 936 15.92 20.41 -0.54
N GLY A 937 15.40 20.72 0.64
CA GLY A 937 14.07 21.32 0.80
C GLY A 937 14.04 22.78 0.35
N HIS A 938 15.19 23.46 0.35
CA HIS A 938 15.33 24.88 0.04
C HIS A 938 16.30 25.14 -1.13
N ILE A 939 15.93 24.67 -2.32
CA ILE A 939 16.68 24.93 -3.57
C ILE A 939 16.09 26.16 -4.30
N ALA A 940 16.91 27.16 -4.57
CA ALA A 940 16.60 28.25 -5.48
C ALA A 940 17.26 28.08 -6.85
N VAL A 941 16.61 28.58 -7.90
CA VAL A 941 17.21 28.78 -9.23
C VAL A 941 17.10 30.24 -9.67
N THR A 942 18.16 30.77 -10.28
CA THR A 942 18.17 32.16 -10.76
C THR A 942 19.09 32.37 -11.96
N GLY A 943 18.69 33.26 -12.85
CA GLY A 943 19.44 33.66 -14.04
C GLY A 943 18.79 34.87 -14.72
N CYS A 944 19.51 35.52 -15.63
CA CYS A 944 19.03 36.67 -16.38
C CYS A 944 18.92 36.38 -17.89
N SER A 945 18.01 37.04 -18.62
CA SER A 945 17.91 36.93 -20.09
C SER A 945 17.60 35.49 -20.51
N TYR A 946 18.30 34.92 -21.50
CA TYR A 946 18.21 33.48 -21.84
C TYR A 946 18.42 32.58 -20.60
N ALA A 947 19.36 32.93 -19.72
CA ALA A 947 19.61 32.20 -18.48
C ALA A 947 18.47 32.39 -17.45
N GLY A 948 17.68 33.46 -17.56
CA GLY A 948 16.42 33.65 -16.83
C GLY A 948 15.30 32.78 -17.38
N LYS A 949 15.27 32.52 -18.70
CA LYS A 949 14.41 31.48 -19.30
C LYS A 949 14.84 30.09 -18.82
N MET A 950 16.14 29.79 -18.73
CA MET A 950 16.66 28.53 -18.15
C MET A 950 16.20 28.33 -16.71
N ALA A 951 16.27 29.37 -15.86
CA ALA A 951 15.80 29.32 -14.49
C ALA A 951 14.28 29.08 -14.39
N LEU A 952 13.48 29.75 -15.23
CA LEU A 952 12.03 29.49 -15.32
C LEU A 952 11.72 28.04 -15.73
N TYR A 953 12.38 27.55 -16.79
CA TYR A 953 12.21 26.18 -17.27
C TYR A 953 12.66 25.13 -16.25
N ALA A 954 13.75 25.37 -15.51
CA ALA A 954 14.13 24.50 -14.40
C ALA A 954 13.06 24.49 -13.31
N GLY A 955 12.65 25.66 -12.83
CA GLY A 955 11.63 25.82 -11.81
C GLY A 955 10.30 25.13 -12.15
N ALA A 956 9.81 25.32 -13.38
CA ALA A 956 8.58 24.70 -13.85
C ALA A 956 8.69 23.17 -13.97
N PHE A 957 9.81 22.65 -14.45
CA PHE A 957 9.99 21.23 -14.78
C PHE A 957 10.65 20.36 -13.70
N ASP A 958 11.05 20.92 -12.56
CA ASP A 958 11.59 20.17 -11.43
C ASP A 958 10.97 20.66 -10.12
N GLU A 959 10.15 19.82 -9.50
CA GLU A 959 9.39 20.16 -8.29
C GLU A 959 10.24 20.22 -7.01
N ARG A 960 11.51 19.79 -7.06
CA ARG A 960 12.50 19.96 -5.98
C ARG A 960 12.98 21.41 -5.79
N ILE A 961 12.59 22.33 -6.68
CA ILE A 961 13.00 23.74 -6.63
C ILE A 961 11.98 24.55 -5.82
N ALA A 962 12.39 24.99 -4.63
CA ALA A 962 11.60 25.80 -3.71
C ALA A 962 11.30 27.21 -4.20
N LEU A 963 12.30 27.86 -4.81
CA LEU A 963 12.24 29.28 -5.21
C LEU A 963 12.79 29.49 -6.62
N THR A 964 11.95 29.98 -7.54
CA THR A 964 12.36 30.33 -8.90
C THR A 964 12.41 31.84 -9.07
N ILE A 965 13.58 32.40 -9.40
CA ILE A 965 13.75 33.83 -9.70
C ILE A 965 14.11 33.99 -11.18
N ALA A 966 13.15 34.45 -11.99
CA ALA A 966 13.34 34.68 -13.42
C ALA A 966 13.61 36.16 -13.70
N GLN A 967 14.87 36.55 -13.86
CA GLN A 967 15.25 37.94 -14.13
C GLN A 967 15.24 38.23 -15.64
N GLU A 968 14.51 39.27 -16.05
CA GLU A 968 14.59 39.90 -17.39
C GLU A 968 14.53 38.86 -18.54
N SER A 969 13.66 37.86 -18.41
CA SER A 969 13.69 36.64 -19.27
C SER A 969 12.99 36.81 -20.62
N GLY A 970 11.99 37.70 -20.72
CA GLY A 970 11.34 38.10 -21.98
C GLY A 970 10.58 37.00 -22.74
N GLY A 971 10.58 37.07 -24.08
CA GLY A 971 9.87 36.13 -24.98
C GLY A 971 10.34 34.68 -24.84
N GLY A 972 9.43 33.73 -24.65
CA GLY A 972 9.82 32.35 -24.29
C GLY A 972 10.38 32.20 -22.86
N GLY A 973 10.34 33.29 -22.08
CA GLY A 973 10.49 33.31 -20.63
C GLY A 973 9.13 33.63 -20.01
N ILE A 974 9.02 34.73 -19.27
CA ILE A 974 7.74 35.14 -18.65
C ILE A 974 6.67 35.64 -19.62
N ASN A 975 7.02 36.02 -20.85
CA ASN A 975 6.07 36.61 -21.80
C ASN A 975 5.12 35.59 -22.41
N SER A 976 3.85 35.98 -22.57
CA SER A 976 2.91 35.22 -23.40
C SER A 976 3.30 35.28 -24.88
N TRP A 977 3.22 34.13 -25.55
CA TRP A 977 3.39 34.03 -26.99
C TRP A 977 2.29 34.78 -27.74
N ARG A 978 1.02 34.62 -27.35
CA ARG A 978 -0.12 35.37 -27.92
C ARG A 978 0.08 36.88 -27.79
N VAL A 979 0.38 37.37 -26.58
CA VAL A 979 0.50 38.81 -26.34
C VAL A 979 1.74 39.40 -27.02
N SER A 980 2.86 38.67 -27.09
CA SER A 980 4.02 39.08 -27.92
C SER A 980 3.63 39.20 -29.40
N SER A 981 2.83 38.27 -29.93
CA SER A 981 2.37 38.34 -31.33
C SER A 981 1.42 39.51 -31.61
N GLU A 982 0.72 40.03 -30.60
CA GLU A 982 -0.13 41.23 -30.73
C GLU A 982 0.67 42.54 -30.66
N ILE A 983 1.77 42.56 -29.92
CA ILE A 983 2.70 43.70 -29.87
C ILE A 983 3.51 43.79 -31.18
N GLY A 984 3.89 42.64 -31.75
CA GLY A 984 4.55 42.55 -33.05
C GLY A 984 6.06 42.27 -32.95
N SER A 985 6.77 42.50 -34.06
CA SER A 985 8.16 42.05 -34.25
C SER A 985 9.22 42.77 -33.42
N ASP A 986 8.85 43.85 -32.71
CA ASP A 986 9.76 44.63 -31.85
C ASP A 986 10.05 43.92 -30.52
N VAL A 987 9.27 42.89 -30.18
CA VAL A 987 9.47 42.01 -29.01
C VAL A 987 9.73 40.57 -29.44
N GLU A 988 10.35 39.77 -28.58
CA GLU A 988 10.54 38.35 -28.85
C GLU A 988 9.20 37.56 -28.83
N GLY A 989 8.92 36.85 -29.93
CA GLY A 989 7.76 36.00 -30.14
C GLY A 989 8.05 34.81 -31.08
N ILE A 990 7.05 33.97 -31.38
CA ILE A 990 7.23 32.74 -32.16
C ILE A 990 7.88 33.01 -33.53
N SER A 991 7.49 34.08 -34.24
CA SER A 991 8.06 34.39 -35.56
C SER A 991 9.57 34.67 -35.56
N ASN A 992 10.11 35.21 -34.46
CA ASN A 992 11.41 35.88 -34.39
C ASN A 992 12.32 35.44 -33.20
N THR A 993 11.96 34.38 -32.47
CA THR A 993 12.83 33.72 -31.48
C THR A 993 13.90 32.80 -32.11
N ASN A 994 14.75 32.18 -31.29
CA ASN A 994 15.82 31.27 -31.68
C ASN A 994 15.35 29.79 -31.62
N TYR A 995 15.55 29.06 -32.72
CA TYR A 995 15.13 27.67 -32.90
C TYR A 995 16.22 26.61 -32.65
N ASP A 996 17.32 27.06 -32.04
CA ASP A 996 18.19 26.21 -31.22
C ASP A 996 17.57 26.01 -29.82
N TRP A 997 16.98 27.06 -29.26
CA TRP A 997 16.37 27.01 -27.93
C TRP A 997 15.00 26.30 -27.90
N PHE A 998 14.23 26.42 -28.98
CA PHE A 998 12.91 25.82 -29.18
C PHE A 998 12.87 24.93 -30.44
N LEU A 999 11.88 24.04 -30.56
CA LEU A 999 11.76 23.12 -31.70
C LEU A 999 11.36 23.86 -32.99
N ASN A 1000 11.98 23.53 -34.12
CA ASN A 1000 11.58 24.06 -35.44
C ASN A 1000 10.11 23.69 -35.83
N SER A 1001 9.57 22.62 -35.25
CA SER A 1001 8.15 22.25 -35.37
C SER A 1001 7.21 23.25 -34.67
N PHE A 1002 7.64 23.88 -33.57
CA PHE A 1002 6.88 24.92 -32.89
C PHE A 1002 6.57 26.08 -33.83
N LYS A 1003 7.59 26.57 -34.55
CA LYS A 1003 7.44 27.61 -35.57
C LYS A 1003 6.41 27.25 -36.63
N SER A 1004 6.63 26.09 -37.27
CA SER A 1004 5.87 25.69 -38.45
C SER A 1004 4.42 25.31 -38.13
N ASN A 1005 4.13 24.92 -36.88
CA ASN A 1005 2.76 24.67 -36.43
C ASN A 1005 2.01 25.94 -36.02
N PHE A 1006 2.66 26.89 -35.30
CA PHE A 1006 1.92 27.94 -34.57
C PHE A 1006 2.21 29.39 -35.01
N GLN A 1007 3.27 29.70 -35.77
CA GLN A 1007 3.58 31.11 -36.14
C GLN A 1007 2.47 31.86 -36.90
N SER A 1008 1.50 31.13 -37.47
CA SER A 1008 0.34 31.67 -38.20
C SER A 1008 -1.01 31.18 -37.66
N GLN A 1009 -1.00 30.39 -36.58
CA GLN A 1009 -2.18 29.81 -35.90
C GLN A 1009 -1.92 29.77 -34.39
N ILE A 1010 -1.43 30.89 -33.84
CA ILE A 1010 -1.00 31.01 -32.44
C ILE A 1010 -2.15 30.81 -31.44
N ASP A 1011 -3.36 31.09 -31.90
CA ASP A 1011 -4.60 30.81 -31.19
C ASP A 1011 -4.83 29.30 -30.93
N LYS A 1012 -4.26 28.42 -31.76
CA LYS A 1012 -4.35 26.96 -31.57
C LYS A 1012 -3.28 26.36 -30.65
N LEU A 1013 -2.35 27.16 -30.13
CA LEU A 1013 -1.40 26.65 -29.14
C LEU A 1013 -2.18 26.27 -27.86
N PRO A 1014 -2.15 25.03 -27.37
CA PRO A 1014 -3.10 24.62 -26.33
C PRO A 1014 -2.82 25.26 -24.95
N TYR A 1015 -1.59 25.71 -24.72
CA TYR A 1015 -1.14 26.47 -23.55
C TYR A 1015 -0.65 27.88 -23.94
N ASP A 1016 -0.26 28.67 -22.94
CA ASP A 1016 0.63 29.82 -23.09
C ASP A 1016 1.58 29.97 -21.87
N HIS A 1017 2.50 30.93 -21.87
CA HIS A 1017 3.58 30.98 -20.86
C HIS A 1017 3.16 31.38 -19.45
N HIS A 1018 1.92 31.85 -19.24
CA HIS A 1018 1.35 31.98 -17.90
C HIS A 1018 1.12 30.60 -17.26
N GLU A 1019 0.89 29.55 -18.06
CA GLU A 1019 0.79 28.16 -17.59
C GLU A 1019 2.17 27.54 -17.34
N LEU A 1020 3.19 27.87 -18.14
CA LEU A 1020 4.58 27.53 -17.83
C LEU A 1020 5.01 28.10 -16.46
N ILE A 1021 4.64 29.35 -16.17
CA ILE A 1021 4.84 29.94 -14.84
C ILE A 1021 3.98 29.20 -13.81
N ALA A 1022 2.71 28.94 -14.10
CA ALA A 1022 1.79 28.28 -13.17
C ALA A 1022 2.29 26.89 -12.72
N MET A 1023 2.99 26.13 -13.57
CA MET A 1023 3.63 24.84 -13.20
C MET A 1023 4.60 24.93 -11.99
N ILE A 1024 4.95 26.13 -11.53
CA ILE A 1024 5.71 26.34 -10.30
C ILE A 1024 4.81 26.24 -9.07
N ALA A 1025 3.53 26.64 -9.15
CA ALA A 1025 2.58 26.59 -8.05
C ALA A 1025 2.44 25.15 -7.51
N PRO A 1026 2.46 24.96 -6.17
CA PRO A 1026 2.34 25.98 -5.12
C PRO A 1026 3.68 26.59 -4.63
N ARG A 1027 4.79 26.33 -5.31
CA ARG A 1027 6.14 26.75 -4.88
C ARG A 1027 6.37 28.25 -5.15
N ALA A 1028 7.48 28.82 -4.67
CA ALA A 1028 7.70 30.25 -4.73
C ALA A 1028 8.25 30.73 -6.09
N PHE A 1029 7.68 31.82 -6.62
CA PHE A 1029 8.06 32.43 -7.88
C PHE A 1029 8.19 33.95 -7.81
N LEU A 1030 9.30 34.47 -8.35
CA LEU A 1030 9.57 35.89 -8.47
C LEU A 1030 10.09 36.25 -9.87
N ALA A 1031 9.45 37.21 -10.53
CA ALA A 1031 9.88 37.70 -11.85
C ALA A 1031 10.39 39.15 -11.81
N PHE A 1032 11.44 39.45 -12.57
CA PHE A 1032 11.88 40.81 -12.85
C PHE A 1032 11.77 41.15 -14.33
N GLY A 1033 11.43 42.39 -14.64
CA GLY A 1033 11.31 42.92 -15.99
C GLY A 1033 11.92 44.32 -16.10
N ASN A 1034 12.33 44.72 -17.30
CA ASN A 1034 13.10 45.94 -17.53
C ASN A 1034 12.65 46.63 -18.85
N PRO A 1035 11.59 47.46 -18.80
CA PRO A 1035 10.95 48.03 -19.98
C PRO A 1035 11.79 49.06 -20.75
N ASP A 1036 13.00 49.41 -20.27
CA ASP A 1036 13.97 50.16 -21.08
C ASP A 1036 14.44 49.33 -22.29
N TYR A 1037 14.35 48.00 -22.22
CA TYR A 1037 14.72 47.07 -23.27
C TYR A 1037 13.47 46.48 -23.95
N VAL A 1038 12.96 47.19 -24.97
CA VAL A 1038 11.73 46.84 -25.72
C VAL A 1038 11.68 45.35 -26.11
N TRP A 1039 12.80 44.76 -26.53
CA TRP A 1039 12.89 43.34 -26.91
C TRP A 1039 12.41 42.36 -25.84
N LEU A 1040 12.58 42.69 -24.55
CA LEU A 1040 12.08 41.90 -23.42
C LEU A 1040 10.55 41.84 -23.39
N GLY A 1041 9.84 42.79 -24.01
CA GLY A 1041 8.40 42.73 -24.19
C GLY A 1041 7.62 42.71 -22.88
N ASP A 1042 8.06 43.43 -21.85
CA ASP A 1042 7.48 43.38 -20.50
C ASP A 1042 5.97 43.69 -20.41
N ALA A 1043 5.36 44.28 -21.44
CA ALA A 1043 3.90 44.38 -21.55
C ALA A 1043 3.21 43.01 -21.73
N SER A 1044 3.85 42.09 -22.45
CA SER A 1044 3.47 40.67 -22.58
C SER A 1044 3.80 39.90 -21.30
N GLY A 1045 4.99 40.10 -20.74
CA GLY A 1045 5.39 39.55 -19.44
C GLY A 1045 4.40 39.91 -18.33
N TYR A 1046 4.03 41.18 -18.21
CA TYR A 1046 3.04 41.65 -17.24
C TYR A 1046 1.66 41.00 -17.45
N ALA A 1047 1.17 40.88 -18.69
CA ALA A 1047 -0.11 40.22 -18.97
C ALA A 1047 -0.10 38.73 -18.57
N SER A 1048 0.98 38.03 -18.88
CA SER A 1048 1.22 36.63 -18.49
C SER A 1048 1.31 36.46 -16.96
N LEU A 1049 2.09 37.29 -16.28
CA LEU A 1049 2.22 37.30 -14.82
C LEU A 1049 0.88 37.58 -14.12
N LYS A 1050 0.07 38.49 -14.66
CA LYS A 1050 -1.28 38.78 -14.15
C LYS A 1050 -2.22 37.58 -14.28
N ALA A 1051 -2.10 36.80 -15.34
CA ALA A 1051 -2.89 35.59 -15.57
C ALA A 1051 -2.44 34.42 -14.68
N ALA A 1052 -1.12 34.25 -14.49
CA ALA A 1052 -0.53 33.25 -13.61
C ALA A 1052 -0.80 33.52 -12.11
N GLU A 1053 -0.84 34.79 -11.69
CA GLU A 1053 -1.13 35.21 -10.30
C GLU A 1053 -2.43 34.57 -9.76
N GLU A 1054 -3.43 34.37 -10.63
CA GLU A 1054 -4.71 33.78 -10.24
C GLU A 1054 -4.62 32.33 -9.75
N VAL A 1055 -3.57 31.58 -10.11
CA VAL A 1055 -3.34 30.21 -9.62
C VAL A 1055 -2.94 30.22 -8.14
N TRP A 1056 -2.01 31.10 -7.74
CA TRP A 1056 -1.65 31.28 -6.33
C TRP A 1056 -2.78 31.92 -5.51
N LYS A 1057 -3.63 32.75 -6.11
CA LYS A 1057 -4.88 33.25 -5.47
C LYS A 1057 -5.90 32.14 -5.25
N ALA A 1058 -6.10 31.27 -6.23
CA ALA A 1058 -7.02 30.15 -6.09
C ALA A 1058 -6.62 29.21 -4.96
N MET A 1059 -5.32 29.12 -4.66
CA MET A 1059 -4.73 28.38 -3.55
C MET A 1059 -4.54 29.22 -2.25
N GLY A 1060 -4.89 30.51 -2.21
CA GLY A 1060 -4.73 31.35 -1.02
C GLY A 1060 -3.28 31.60 -0.54
N ILE A 1061 -2.28 31.37 -1.40
CA ILE A 1061 -0.83 31.47 -1.11
C ILE A 1061 -0.19 32.60 -1.93
N GLU A 1062 -0.84 33.76 -1.99
CA GLU A 1062 -0.40 34.86 -2.87
C GLU A 1062 0.95 35.47 -2.47
N ASP A 1063 1.39 35.22 -1.24
CA ASP A 1063 2.71 35.61 -0.74
C ASP A 1063 3.87 34.81 -1.37
N ARG A 1064 3.59 33.69 -2.04
CA ARG A 1064 4.56 32.91 -2.82
C ARG A 1064 4.73 33.41 -4.27
N PHE A 1065 3.93 34.39 -4.72
CA PHE A 1065 3.98 34.91 -6.09
C PHE A 1065 4.15 36.42 -6.15
N GLY A 1066 5.15 36.88 -6.90
CA GLY A 1066 5.46 38.30 -7.05
C GLY A 1066 6.22 38.66 -8.33
N TYR A 1067 6.21 39.96 -8.63
CA TYR A 1067 6.96 40.53 -9.74
C TYR A 1067 7.33 41.99 -9.49
N VAL A 1068 8.47 42.41 -10.07
CA VAL A 1068 8.94 43.80 -10.08
C VAL A 1068 9.43 44.16 -11.48
N ILE A 1069 8.60 44.86 -12.25
CA ILE A 1069 8.89 45.34 -13.59
C ILE A 1069 9.12 46.86 -13.52
N GLU A 1070 10.38 47.29 -13.62
CA GLU A 1070 10.73 48.72 -13.64
C GLU A 1070 12.01 48.93 -14.44
N GLY A 1071 12.18 50.12 -15.02
CA GLY A 1071 13.37 50.50 -15.80
C GLY A 1071 14.32 51.39 -15.01
N GLY A 1072 15.17 52.14 -15.71
CA GLY A 1072 16.17 53.01 -15.10
C GLY A 1072 17.45 52.28 -14.66
N HIS A 1073 17.69 51.07 -15.17
CA HIS A 1073 18.87 50.27 -14.89
C HIS A 1073 19.32 49.44 -16.10
N SER A 1074 20.62 49.12 -16.15
CA SER A 1074 21.19 48.27 -17.21
C SER A 1074 20.58 46.87 -17.21
N HIS A 1075 20.53 46.26 -18.40
CA HIS A 1075 20.12 44.86 -18.57
C HIS A 1075 20.91 43.93 -17.64
N CYS A 1076 20.21 43.00 -16.99
CA CYS A 1076 20.74 42.08 -15.98
C CYS A 1076 21.28 42.70 -14.69
N GLN A 1077 21.17 44.02 -14.49
CA GLN A 1077 21.56 44.67 -13.24
C GLN A 1077 20.30 45.03 -12.43
N ALA A 1078 19.89 44.12 -11.54
CA ALA A 1078 18.66 44.30 -10.76
C ALA A 1078 18.57 45.67 -10.06
N SER A 1079 17.38 46.29 -10.13
CA SER A 1079 17.07 47.60 -9.57
C SER A 1079 17.11 47.64 -8.03
N GLY A 1080 17.02 48.84 -7.45
CA GLY A 1080 16.91 49.02 -5.99
C GLY A 1080 15.66 48.36 -5.37
N ASN A 1081 14.56 48.21 -6.12
CA ASN A 1081 13.35 47.52 -5.64
C ASN A 1081 13.37 46.02 -5.95
N GLN A 1082 13.88 45.62 -7.12
CA GLN A 1082 14.09 44.22 -7.47
C GLN A 1082 15.04 43.53 -6.47
N ASN A 1083 16.13 44.20 -6.08
CA ASN A 1083 17.05 43.70 -5.04
C ASN A 1083 16.37 43.52 -3.67
N LYS A 1084 15.43 44.39 -3.28
CA LYS A 1084 14.66 44.24 -2.03
C LYS A 1084 13.69 43.06 -2.12
N ALA A 1085 12.99 42.92 -3.25
CA ALA A 1085 12.09 41.79 -3.50
C ALA A 1085 12.85 40.45 -3.50
N ALA A 1086 14.01 40.38 -4.16
CA ALA A 1086 14.90 39.21 -4.13
C ALA A 1086 15.26 38.84 -2.69
N GLN A 1087 15.76 39.80 -1.89
CA GLN A 1087 16.12 39.57 -0.49
C GLN A 1087 14.92 39.10 0.36
N ALA A 1088 13.74 39.70 0.18
CA ALA A 1088 12.53 39.27 0.91
C ALA A 1088 12.14 37.82 0.58
N TYR A 1089 12.17 37.44 -0.70
CA TYR A 1089 11.87 36.06 -1.13
C TYR A 1089 12.93 35.06 -0.66
N ILE A 1090 14.21 35.41 -0.77
CA ILE A 1090 15.33 34.58 -0.30
C ILE A 1090 15.22 34.37 1.21
N ASN A 1091 15.06 35.45 1.98
CA ASN A 1091 14.95 35.38 3.44
C ASN A 1091 13.73 34.54 3.87
N LYS A 1092 12.59 34.67 3.21
CA LYS A 1092 11.39 33.89 3.55
C LYS A 1092 11.46 32.43 3.13
N PHE A 1093 11.73 32.18 1.85
CA PHE A 1093 11.59 30.86 1.23
C PHE A 1093 12.87 30.02 1.22
N LEU A 1094 14.02 30.58 1.63
CA LEU A 1094 15.24 29.82 1.89
C LEU A 1094 15.70 29.90 3.35
N PHE A 1095 15.42 30.99 4.08
CA PHE A 1095 15.87 31.17 5.47
C PHE A 1095 14.74 31.21 6.53
N GLY A 1096 13.50 30.86 6.15
CA GLY A 1096 12.37 30.76 7.07
C GLY A 1096 11.86 32.06 7.69
N ASP A 1097 12.34 33.23 7.24
CA ASP A 1097 11.94 34.52 7.80
C ASP A 1097 10.55 34.95 7.34
N ASN A 1098 9.54 34.45 8.04
CA ASN A 1098 8.13 34.75 7.81
C ASN A 1098 7.74 36.21 8.09
N SER A 1099 8.63 37.06 8.62
CA SER A 1099 8.37 38.50 8.79
C SER A 1099 8.48 39.28 7.48
N GLN A 1100 9.09 38.69 6.44
CA GLN A 1100 9.33 39.34 5.16
C GLN A 1100 8.05 39.54 4.36
N ASN A 1101 7.84 40.76 3.87
CA ASN A 1101 6.73 41.05 2.96
C ASN A 1101 7.06 40.61 1.52
N THR A 1102 6.58 39.44 1.14
CA THR A 1102 6.71 38.88 -0.21
C THR A 1102 5.52 39.14 -1.14
N LYS A 1103 4.46 39.85 -0.69
CA LYS A 1103 3.32 40.24 -1.56
C LYS A 1103 3.68 41.46 -2.44
N VAL A 1104 4.73 41.31 -3.26
CA VAL A 1104 5.30 42.38 -4.12
C VAL A 1104 4.79 42.25 -5.56
N ARG A 1105 4.03 43.25 -6.02
CA ARG A 1105 3.39 43.28 -7.36
C ARG A 1105 3.51 44.67 -7.96
N THR A 1106 4.67 45.03 -8.51
CA THR A 1106 4.92 46.36 -9.06
C THR A 1106 5.28 46.30 -10.54
N SER A 1107 4.69 47.20 -11.32
CA SER A 1107 4.99 47.37 -12.74
C SER A 1107 4.91 48.84 -13.11
N THR A 1108 5.90 49.36 -13.84
CA THR A 1108 5.82 50.67 -14.50
C THR A 1108 5.14 50.58 -15.88
N VAL A 1109 4.88 49.37 -16.37
CA VAL A 1109 4.26 49.12 -17.68
C VAL A 1109 2.73 49.08 -17.53
N ASN A 1110 2.07 50.12 -18.02
CA ASN A 1110 0.61 50.15 -18.18
C ASN A 1110 0.19 49.36 -19.44
N SER A 1111 -0.04 48.06 -19.33
CA SER A 1111 -0.46 47.26 -20.49
C SER A 1111 -2.00 47.30 -20.68
N ASN A 1112 -2.45 47.97 -21.75
CA ASN A 1112 -3.80 47.74 -22.29
C ASN A 1112 -3.94 46.31 -22.85
N HIS A 1113 -2.82 45.65 -23.15
CA HIS A 1113 -2.75 44.33 -23.75
C HIS A 1113 -3.18 43.18 -22.82
N GLY A 1114 -3.19 43.36 -21.50
CA GLY A 1114 -3.63 42.33 -20.54
C GLY A 1114 -5.12 42.39 -20.17
N SER A 1115 -5.82 43.50 -20.46
CA SER A 1115 -7.22 43.69 -20.05
C SER A 1115 -8.16 42.80 -20.86
N GLY A 1116 -8.91 41.92 -20.19
CA GLY A 1116 -9.89 41.03 -20.83
C GLY A 1116 -9.27 39.86 -21.60
N LYS A 1117 -8.01 39.49 -21.32
CA LYS A 1117 -7.34 38.31 -21.90
C LYS A 1117 -7.60 37.00 -21.15
N PHE A 1118 -8.16 37.09 -19.96
CA PHE A 1118 -8.55 35.98 -19.08
C PHE A 1118 -9.70 36.42 -18.17
N ASP A 1119 -10.50 35.48 -17.69
CA ASP A 1119 -11.71 35.73 -16.89
C ASP A 1119 -11.86 34.82 -15.66
N TRP A 1120 -10.93 33.89 -15.43
CA TRP A 1120 -10.92 32.95 -14.29
C TRP A 1120 -10.56 33.57 -12.92
N GLY A 1121 -10.64 34.90 -12.79
CA GLY A 1121 -10.37 35.60 -11.53
C GLY A 1121 -11.39 35.21 -10.45
N GLY A 1122 -10.90 34.83 -9.27
CA GLY A 1122 -11.75 34.36 -8.17
C GLY A 1122 -12.12 32.87 -8.22
N HIS A 1123 -11.54 32.10 -9.15
CA HIS A 1123 -11.50 30.63 -9.04
C HIS A 1123 -10.88 30.20 -7.70
N LYS A 1124 -11.25 29.01 -7.22
CA LYS A 1124 -10.74 28.45 -5.95
C LYS A 1124 -10.32 27.00 -6.14
N ILE A 1125 -9.21 26.65 -5.50
CA ILE A 1125 -8.72 25.28 -5.38
C ILE A 1125 -8.89 24.88 -3.91
N ASN A 1126 -9.62 23.81 -3.65
CA ASN A 1126 -9.83 23.27 -2.32
C ASN A 1126 -8.59 22.49 -1.83
N HIS A 1127 -8.30 22.58 -0.53
CA HIS A 1127 -7.18 21.92 0.14
C HIS A 1127 -7.59 21.15 1.42
N ASP A 1128 -8.91 20.94 1.60
CA ASP A 1128 -9.47 20.23 2.76
C ASP A 1128 -9.37 18.69 2.62
N LYS A 1129 -8.96 18.19 1.44
CA LYS A 1129 -8.67 16.77 1.18
C LYS A 1129 -7.15 16.54 1.14
N ALA A 1130 -6.65 15.54 1.86
CA ALA A 1130 -5.26 15.13 1.77
C ALA A 1130 -5.00 14.42 0.43
N CYS A 1131 -3.97 14.84 -0.30
CA CYS A 1131 -3.58 14.18 -1.55
C CYS A 1131 -2.58 13.07 -1.22
N GLY A 1132 -2.95 11.80 -1.44
CA GLY A 1132 -2.07 10.67 -1.16
C GLY A 1132 -2.75 9.32 -0.95
N GLU A 1133 -4.06 9.29 -0.70
CA GLU A 1133 -4.84 8.07 -0.96
C GLU A 1133 -5.12 7.95 -2.46
N THR A 1134 -5.21 6.71 -2.96
CA THR A 1134 -5.65 6.44 -4.35
C THR A 1134 -7.17 6.61 -4.44
N GLY A 1135 -7.60 7.87 -4.36
CA GLY A 1135 -8.95 8.29 -4.69
C GLY A 1135 -9.25 7.98 -6.15
N LEU A 1136 -9.91 6.84 -6.39
CA LEU A 1136 -10.92 6.80 -7.43
C LEU A 1136 -11.91 7.92 -7.13
N TYR A 1137 -12.22 8.72 -8.14
CA TYR A 1137 -13.06 9.91 -8.09
C TYR A 1137 -14.31 9.79 -7.18
N GLU A 1138 -14.18 10.21 -5.92
CA GLU A 1138 -15.30 10.59 -5.05
C GLU A 1138 -15.32 12.12 -4.90
N ASN A 1139 -15.97 12.79 -5.86
CA ASN A 1139 -16.55 14.12 -5.68
C ASN A 1139 -18.08 13.94 -5.69
N VAL A 1140 -18.69 13.93 -4.50
CA VAL A 1140 -19.27 15.10 -3.82
C VAL A 1140 -20.60 15.52 -4.46
N GLU A 1141 -21.62 15.69 -3.62
CA GLU A 1141 -22.97 16.05 -4.01
C GLU A 1141 -23.01 17.36 -4.86
N ASN A 1142 -23.79 17.31 -5.94
CA ASN A 1142 -24.28 18.47 -6.73
C ASN A 1142 -23.27 19.23 -7.61
N VAL A 1143 -22.77 18.55 -8.65
CA VAL A 1143 -22.80 19.15 -9.99
C VAL A 1143 -23.71 18.29 -10.87
N ILE A 1144 -24.53 18.94 -11.69
CA ILE A 1144 -25.53 18.28 -12.55
C ILE A 1144 -24.76 17.57 -13.67
N GLU A 1145 -24.73 16.25 -13.66
CA GLU A 1145 -24.29 15.44 -14.80
C GLU A 1145 -25.11 15.79 -16.05
N GLU A 1146 -24.48 15.79 -17.23
CA GLU A 1146 -25.18 15.66 -18.51
C GLU A 1146 -25.76 14.24 -18.63
N ASN A 1147 -26.77 13.95 -17.82
CA ASN A 1147 -27.74 12.90 -18.09
C ASN A 1147 -28.57 13.28 -19.32
N ASP A 1148 -29.32 12.33 -19.87
CA ASP A 1148 -30.18 12.46 -21.06
C ASP A 1148 -31.42 13.37 -20.84
N GLY A 1149 -31.29 14.43 -20.04
CA GLY A 1149 -32.33 15.37 -19.60
C GLY A 1149 -33.10 14.94 -18.34
N TYR A 1150 -32.78 13.79 -17.75
CA TYR A 1150 -33.40 13.27 -16.51
C TYR A 1150 -32.43 13.39 -15.32
N TYR A 1151 -32.89 13.85 -14.16
CA TYR A 1151 -32.05 14.09 -12.97
C TYR A 1151 -32.87 14.11 -11.68
N LEU A 1152 -32.35 13.58 -10.56
CA LEU A 1152 -32.94 13.71 -9.21
C LEU A 1152 -31.97 14.43 -8.26
N SER A 1153 -32.42 15.46 -7.56
CA SER A 1153 -31.59 16.23 -6.61
C SER A 1153 -31.59 15.63 -5.20
N GLN A 1154 -30.53 15.95 -4.45
CA GLN A 1154 -30.47 15.68 -3.02
C GLN A 1154 -31.43 16.62 -2.24
N ASN A 1155 -32.27 16.04 -1.38
CA ASN A 1155 -33.36 16.75 -0.73
C ASN A 1155 -32.85 17.86 0.21
N ARG A 1156 -33.56 18.99 0.29
CA ARG A 1156 -33.19 20.11 1.17
C ARG A 1156 -34.32 20.52 2.13
N PRO A 1157 -34.06 20.62 3.45
CA PRO A 1157 -32.81 20.27 4.13
C PRO A 1157 -32.57 18.75 4.21
N ASN A 1158 -31.31 18.32 4.31
CA ASN A 1158 -30.91 16.99 4.74
C ASN A 1158 -29.80 17.14 5.79
N PRO A 1159 -29.92 16.60 7.02
CA PRO A 1159 -31.10 15.94 7.59
C PRO A 1159 -32.32 16.87 7.72
N THR A 1160 -33.53 16.29 7.61
CA THR A 1160 -34.82 16.98 7.83
C THR A 1160 -35.51 16.50 9.10
N ASN A 1161 -36.31 17.37 9.72
CA ASN A 1161 -37.09 17.12 10.94
C ASN A 1161 -38.56 17.55 10.80
N GLY A 1162 -39.07 17.73 9.58
CA GLY A 1162 -40.45 18.18 9.35
C GLY A 1162 -40.89 18.16 7.89
N GLU A 1163 -40.39 19.12 7.10
CA GLU A 1163 -40.59 19.15 5.65
C GLU A 1163 -39.25 19.21 4.92
N THR A 1164 -39.23 18.71 3.68
CA THR A 1164 -38.07 18.73 2.79
C THR A 1164 -38.54 18.92 1.36
N MET A 1165 -37.71 19.52 0.52
CA MET A 1165 -37.95 19.71 -0.90
C MET A 1165 -37.07 18.76 -1.70
N ILE A 1166 -37.67 18.06 -2.67
CA ILE A 1166 -36.98 17.18 -3.62
C ILE A 1166 -37.21 17.79 -5.00
N ASP A 1167 -36.14 18.13 -5.71
CA ASP A 1167 -36.23 18.58 -7.10
C ASP A 1167 -35.83 17.46 -8.05
N PHE A 1168 -36.36 17.51 -9.26
CA PHE A 1168 -36.01 16.60 -10.32
C PHE A 1168 -36.25 17.26 -11.68
N THR A 1169 -35.53 16.81 -12.69
CA THR A 1169 -35.71 17.22 -14.09
C THR A 1169 -36.06 15.98 -14.90
N ILE A 1170 -36.91 16.15 -15.91
CA ILE A 1170 -37.22 15.11 -16.90
C ILE A 1170 -37.10 15.69 -18.32
N ALA A 1171 -36.58 14.91 -19.26
CA ALA A 1171 -36.31 15.38 -20.62
C ALA A 1171 -37.57 15.46 -21.47
N ASP A 1172 -38.47 14.51 -21.29
CA ASP A 1172 -39.72 14.36 -22.02
C ASP A 1172 -40.90 14.30 -21.04
N ASN A 1173 -42.10 14.60 -21.55
CA ASN A 1173 -43.34 14.36 -20.82
C ASN A 1173 -43.43 12.88 -20.44
N SER A 1174 -43.51 12.58 -19.14
CA SER A 1174 -43.41 11.21 -18.62
C SER A 1174 -44.18 11.04 -17.32
N PHE A 1175 -44.59 9.80 -17.04
CA PHE A 1175 -45.12 9.44 -15.73
C PHE A 1175 -43.94 9.25 -14.77
N VAL A 1176 -43.91 10.04 -13.70
CA VAL A 1176 -42.82 10.06 -12.73
C VAL A 1176 -43.32 9.47 -11.42
N THR A 1177 -42.58 8.48 -10.89
CA THR A 1177 -42.74 8.02 -9.51
C THR A 1177 -41.51 8.39 -8.69
N ILE A 1178 -41.69 8.96 -7.49
CA ILE A 1178 -40.63 9.09 -6.49
C ILE A 1178 -41.07 8.31 -5.27
N ASP A 1179 -40.37 7.20 -4.98
CA ASP A 1179 -40.73 6.24 -3.95
C ASP A 1179 -39.72 6.26 -2.79
N LEU A 1180 -40.19 6.42 -1.56
CA LEU A 1180 -39.39 6.37 -0.34
C LEU A 1180 -39.33 4.94 0.20
N TYR A 1181 -38.13 4.51 0.60
CA TYR A 1181 -37.76 3.22 1.17
C TYR A 1181 -37.02 3.43 2.50
N ASN A 1182 -37.14 2.48 3.43
CA ASN A 1182 -36.35 2.48 4.67
C ASN A 1182 -34.98 1.81 4.47
N SER A 1183 -34.15 1.82 5.52
CA SER A 1183 -32.84 1.17 5.54
C SER A 1183 -32.82 -0.35 5.30
N LEU A 1184 -33.99 -1.02 5.28
CA LEU A 1184 -34.14 -2.43 4.94
C LEU A 1184 -34.59 -2.65 3.48
N GLY A 1185 -34.63 -1.59 2.66
CA GLY A 1185 -35.08 -1.65 1.27
C GLY A 1185 -36.60 -1.84 1.11
N VAL A 1186 -37.38 -1.68 2.18
CA VAL A 1186 -38.85 -1.80 2.12
C VAL A 1186 -39.46 -0.46 1.75
N LYS A 1187 -40.27 -0.42 0.68
CA LYS A 1187 -41.01 0.78 0.26
C LYS A 1187 -41.97 1.24 1.37
N VAL A 1188 -41.76 2.47 1.84
CA VAL A 1188 -42.52 3.13 2.90
C VAL A 1188 -43.69 3.91 2.32
N LYS A 1189 -43.47 4.70 1.27
CA LYS A 1189 -44.49 5.59 0.67
C LYS A 1189 -44.08 6.09 -0.72
N SER A 1190 -45.04 6.31 -1.62
CA SER A 1190 -44.81 7.13 -2.83
C SER A 1190 -44.96 8.62 -2.50
N ILE A 1191 -43.94 9.41 -2.78
CA ILE A 1191 -43.92 10.88 -2.68
C ILE A 1191 -44.52 11.49 -3.94
N VAL A 1192 -44.14 10.98 -5.12
CA VAL A 1192 -44.67 11.36 -6.44
C VAL A 1192 -45.14 10.12 -7.18
N SER A 1193 -46.20 10.24 -7.98
CA SER A 1193 -46.75 9.18 -8.85
C SER A 1193 -47.76 9.81 -9.82
N ASP A 1194 -47.30 10.67 -10.73
CA ASP A 1194 -48.16 11.46 -11.64
C ASP A 1194 -47.45 11.77 -12.97
N GLU A 1195 -48.17 12.28 -13.98
CA GLU A 1195 -47.57 12.77 -15.23
C GLU A 1195 -46.99 14.18 -15.06
N TYR A 1196 -45.73 14.36 -15.46
CA TYR A 1196 -45.05 15.65 -15.51
C TYR A 1196 -44.63 15.97 -16.95
N SER A 1197 -44.62 17.26 -17.30
CA SER A 1197 -44.08 17.74 -18.57
C SER A 1197 -42.56 17.84 -18.54
N ALA A 1198 -41.89 17.78 -19.69
CA ALA A 1198 -40.47 18.07 -19.83
C ALA A 1198 -40.06 19.36 -19.07
N GLY A 1199 -38.93 19.32 -18.37
CA GLY A 1199 -38.39 20.41 -17.54
C GLY A 1199 -38.12 20.02 -16.08
N SER A 1200 -37.74 21.03 -15.29
CA SER A 1200 -37.43 20.88 -13.86
C SER A 1200 -38.65 21.16 -12.97
N HIS A 1201 -38.81 20.31 -11.95
CA HIS A 1201 -39.92 20.31 -11.00
C HIS A 1201 -39.39 20.19 -9.57
N ALA A 1202 -40.21 20.61 -8.61
CA ALA A 1202 -39.93 20.47 -7.19
C ALA A 1202 -41.17 19.99 -6.45
N VAL A 1203 -41.00 19.02 -5.55
CA VAL A 1203 -42.05 18.52 -4.65
C VAL A 1203 -41.65 18.73 -3.20
N THR A 1204 -42.59 19.25 -2.40
CA THR A 1204 -42.42 19.31 -0.94
C THR A 1204 -42.96 18.03 -0.31
N PHE A 1205 -42.11 17.34 0.44
CA PHE A 1205 -42.45 16.16 1.22
C PHE A 1205 -42.40 16.46 2.72
N SER A 1206 -43.52 16.25 3.41
CA SER A 1206 -43.56 16.25 4.87
C SER A 1206 -43.20 14.86 5.39
N VAL A 1207 -42.14 14.76 6.18
CA VAL A 1207 -41.67 13.48 6.76
C VAL A 1207 -42.57 13.00 7.91
N GLY A 1208 -43.41 13.88 8.47
CA GLY A 1208 -44.44 13.52 9.45
C GLY A 1208 -43.90 12.73 10.65
N ASN A 1209 -44.53 11.59 10.94
CA ASN A 1209 -44.14 10.69 12.03
C ASN A 1209 -43.23 9.53 11.55
N LEU A 1210 -42.43 9.72 10.49
CA LEU A 1210 -41.44 8.71 10.11
C LEU A 1210 -40.43 8.50 11.25
N PRO A 1211 -40.12 7.25 11.65
CA PRO A 1211 -39.06 6.99 12.63
C PRO A 1211 -37.73 7.67 12.25
N GLN A 1212 -37.04 8.23 13.24
CA GLN A 1212 -35.69 8.78 13.06
C GLN A 1212 -34.76 7.74 12.44
N GLY A 1213 -33.96 8.15 11.45
CA GLY A 1213 -33.04 7.26 10.76
C GLY A 1213 -32.90 7.55 9.26
N PHE A 1214 -32.30 6.59 8.57
CA PHE A 1214 -31.96 6.67 7.15
C PHE A 1214 -33.05 6.07 6.26
N TYR A 1215 -33.38 6.80 5.21
CA TYR A 1215 -34.29 6.42 4.14
C TYR A 1215 -33.63 6.71 2.79
N PHE A 1216 -34.12 6.05 1.75
CA PHE A 1216 -33.73 6.30 0.36
C PHE A 1216 -34.99 6.67 -0.43
N TYR A 1217 -34.93 7.69 -1.28
CA TYR A 1217 -36.00 7.94 -2.26
C TYR A 1217 -35.48 7.71 -3.67
N VAL A 1218 -36.29 7.03 -4.48
CA VAL A 1218 -35.93 6.55 -5.83
C VAL A 1218 -36.91 7.15 -6.82
N MET A 1219 -36.41 7.91 -7.80
CA MET A 1219 -37.18 8.36 -8.95
C MET A 1219 -37.19 7.28 -10.04
N ASN A 1220 -38.31 7.12 -10.73
CA ASN A 1220 -38.40 6.46 -12.02
C ASN A 1220 -39.20 7.33 -12.99
N ALA A 1221 -38.64 7.59 -14.18
CA ALA A 1221 -39.30 8.31 -15.27
C ALA A 1221 -38.80 7.75 -16.61
N ASN A 1222 -39.71 7.24 -17.47
CA ASN A 1222 -39.37 6.65 -18.77
C ASN A 1222 -38.25 5.57 -18.76
N GLY A 1223 -38.03 4.89 -17.62
CA GLY A 1223 -36.96 3.89 -17.46
C GLY A 1223 -35.63 4.44 -16.97
N TYR A 1224 -35.46 5.76 -16.88
CA TYR A 1224 -34.42 6.38 -16.05
C TYR A 1224 -34.75 6.14 -14.58
N VAL A 1225 -33.76 5.71 -13.80
CA VAL A 1225 -33.88 5.46 -12.36
C VAL A 1225 -32.69 6.09 -11.65
N ASP A 1226 -32.96 7.00 -10.71
CA ASP A 1226 -31.97 7.60 -9.82
C ASP A 1226 -32.47 7.54 -8.37
N SER A 1227 -31.57 7.51 -7.40
CA SER A 1227 -31.89 7.45 -5.98
C SER A 1227 -30.97 8.33 -5.14
N LYS A 1228 -31.50 8.83 -4.03
CA LYS A 1228 -30.83 9.74 -3.10
C LYS A 1228 -31.22 9.43 -1.65
N THR A 1229 -30.42 9.88 -0.69
CA THR A 1229 -30.55 9.52 0.73
C THR A 1229 -31.23 10.63 1.53
N MET A 1230 -32.19 10.28 2.39
CA MET A 1230 -32.87 11.22 3.29
C MET A 1230 -32.68 10.78 4.74
N ILE A 1231 -32.17 11.68 5.58
CA ILE A 1231 -32.00 11.47 7.01
C ILE A 1231 -33.12 12.19 7.75
N VAL A 1232 -33.94 11.44 8.50
CA VAL A 1232 -35.02 11.96 9.35
C VAL A 1232 -34.51 12.10 10.79
N LYS A 1233 -34.65 13.29 11.36
CA LYS A 1233 -34.30 13.69 12.74
C LYS A 1233 -35.53 13.95 13.60
#